data_AF-A0A2N1C6P8-F1
#
_entry.id   AF-A0A2N1C6P8-F1
#
_cell.length_a   1.000
_cell.length_b   1.000
_cell.length_c   1.000
_cell.angle_alpha   90.00
_cell.angle_beta   90.00
_cell.angle_gamma   90.00
#
_symmetry.space_group_name_H-M   'P 1'
#
loop_
_entity.id
_entity.type
_entity.pdbx_description
1 polymer ?
#
loop_
_entity_poly.entity_id
_entity_poly.type
_entity_poly.pdbx_seq_one_letter_code
_entity_poly.pdbx_strand_id
1 'polypeptide(L)'
;MNKKIIAKNGKLTTPLFCILVAGNLVGCEVDKEEPIFDADSFKVSSNVSEGGKVDVTSKLVKDGESVTITLTADDGYEVESVEGCEGQLVDNVYTTSAITASCVVEVAYMLERLPVSINTGAGGSADLLSQLINPGSKAIFNLTADEGFDVGEVTGCEGTLAEGSYTTSAINSACEISATFVEQVFEVTTDVSEGGAIDLATQTITYGKTASITLTPDNLWEIGAVSGCDGGLTDNVYTTAALTDVCHISVAFAEKDVLLTGLVIASPANTVDDVNTMQYSAAASFSNNKTKDVSGDAVWTSSDPSVASVDANGLVTPIKAGTVTVSVNYTDNSGMLSDDLSLTITPSFKIIGDKYGYAFAARKTDGSVVTWGDANYGGNTEAIADQLTDVLTVATSRYAFAAIKNDGTVVTWGRTVEKDKDDNDVAVVIGADSSDVTSQLTDVVSIASSNYAFAAIKSDGSVVTWGDPARGGDSDAVQAQLTDVVSITSNAYAFAAIKKDGTVVTWGDVAEERGNTTDSAILDQLVGVTKVVATNGGFAALKSDKTVVSWGDLTSDYMKAYDATKLTNISDITSNYYAFLAIKTDGSVVGWGYSSNGANQTDVNALTDVVSIANTKESFAAIKKDGTVITWGDDAFGSDSATVKDSLTDIVSIKDSYKAYAALKDDGTVVTWGDDGYGGLSTAVTADLIDVVSISSNYRAFAAHRKDGSVVTWGSDSYGADEGIVTDVKSLVANKYAFAAIKNDGTVVTWGYTGRGDDSSAVDFD
;
A
#
# COMPACT_ATOMS: atom_id res chain seq x y z
N MET A 1 -14.60 -14.29 70.99
CA MET A 1 -15.66 -15.04 71.73
C MET A 1 -16.16 -14.18 72.91
N ASN A 2 -17.24 -14.63 73.56
CA ASN A 2 -17.75 -14.17 74.88
C ASN A 2 -18.46 -12.80 74.98
N LYS A 3 -19.80 -12.83 74.92
CA LYS A 3 -20.68 -11.91 75.67
C LYS A 3 -20.96 -12.52 77.05
N LYS A 4 -20.76 -11.81 78.18
CA LYS A 4 -21.55 -11.91 79.44
C LYS A 4 -20.99 -11.08 80.62
N ILE A 5 -21.90 -10.46 81.41
CA ILE A 5 -21.70 -9.88 82.77
C ILE A 5 -20.87 -8.56 82.73
N ILE A 6 -21.07 -7.48 83.50
CA ILE A 6 -21.41 -7.20 84.94
C ILE A 6 -22.45 -6.02 85.01
N ALA A 7 -23.70 -6.16 85.49
CA ALA A 7 -24.28 -5.94 86.87
C ALA A 7 -24.37 -4.44 87.36
N LYS A 8 -25.35 -3.89 88.15
CA LYS A 8 -26.54 -4.41 88.92
C LYS A 8 -27.51 -3.26 89.43
N ASN A 9 -28.86 -3.45 89.42
CA ASN A 9 -30.05 -2.82 90.14
C ASN A 9 -30.12 -1.35 90.68
N GLY A 10 -31.24 -0.54 90.70
CA GLY A 10 -32.64 -0.58 90.10
C GLY A 10 -33.77 0.32 90.79
N LYS A 11 -34.95 0.64 90.13
CA LYS A 11 -36.36 1.17 90.56
C LYS A 11 -37.02 2.23 89.55
N LEU A 12 -38.25 2.88 89.57
CA LEU A 12 -39.76 2.76 89.87
C LEU A 12 -40.51 4.13 89.48
N THR A 13 -41.83 4.55 89.51
CA THR A 13 -43.29 4.18 89.17
C THR A 13 -44.31 5.38 89.53
N THR A 14 -45.59 5.69 89.10
CA THR A 14 -46.61 5.34 88.02
C THR A 14 -47.77 6.41 87.63
N PRO A 15 -49.14 6.41 87.95
CA PRO A 15 -50.24 6.72 86.94
C PRO A 15 -51.64 7.48 87.24
N LEU A 16 -52.16 8.32 86.28
CA LEU A 16 -53.49 8.37 85.52
C LEU A 16 -54.99 8.73 86.00
N PHE A 17 -55.72 9.64 85.25
CA PHE A 17 -57.19 9.77 84.84
C PHE A 17 -58.41 10.39 85.67
N CYS A 18 -59.62 10.53 85.03
CA CYS A 18 -60.97 10.97 85.57
C CYS A 18 -62.19 10.34 84.82
N ILE A 19 -63.25 9.81 85.50
CA ILE A 19 -64.48 9.21 84.88
C ILE A 19 -65.74 9.35 85.80
N LEU A 20 -66.93 9.14 85.22
CA LEU A 20 -68.26 8.92 85.83
C LEU A 20 -68.31 7.65 86.74
N VAL A 21 -69.39 7.15 87.35
CA VAL A 21 -70.86 7.39 87.27
C VAL A 21 -71.49 7.21 88.65
N ALA A 22 -72.63 7.87 88.91
CA ALA A 22 -73.47 7.71 90.10
C ALA A 22 -74.97 7.93 89.72
N GLY A 23 -75.95 7.50 90.52
CA GLY A 23 -75.83 6.76 91.77
C GLY A 23 -77.14 6.61 92.57
N ASN A 24 -77.11 7.08 93.83
CA ASN A 24 -78.17 7.01 94.86
C ASN A 24 -77.97 8.13 95.93
N LEU A 25 -77.20 9.17 95.61
CA LEU A 25 -76.15 9.70 96.49
C LEU A 25 -76.30 11.25 96.67
N VAL A 26 -75.66 11.95 97.61
CA VAL A 26 -74.45 11.67 98.42
C VAL A 26 -73.16 11.47 97.58
N GLY A 27 -72.97 12.08 96.40
CA GLY A 27 -73.65 13.22 95.77
C GLY A 27 -72.59 14.24 95.37
N CYS A 28 -71.97 14.18 94.18
CA CYS A 28 -72.47 13.61 92.91
C CYS A 28 -73.81 14.23 92.50
N GLU A 29 -74.55 13.56 91.62
CA GLU A 29 -76.01 13.63 91.55
C GLU A 29 -76.64 14.97 91.09
N VAL A 30 -77.47 14.99 90.04
CA VAL A 30 -78.92 14.72 90.13
C VAL A 30 -79.45 14.98 91.55
N ASP A 31 -80.21 16.04 91.80
CA ASP A 31 -81.54 16.03 91.21
C ASP A 31 -82.26 17.38 91.15
N LYS A 32 -83.47 17.27 90.60
CA LYS A 32 -84.65 18.12 90.76
C LYS A 32 -84.97 18.28 92.28
N GLU A 33 -85.92 19.09 92.75
CA GLU A 33 -87.27 19.37 92.24
C GLU A 33 -87.72 20.80 92.55
N GLU A 34 -88.91 21.15 92.06
CA GLU A 34 -89.61 22.38 92.44
C GLU A 34 -89.86 22.40 93.97
N PRO A 35 -89.97 23.60 94.57
CA PRO A 35 -91.32 24.13 94.71
C PRO A 35 -91.46 25.62 94.37
N ILE A 36 -92.65 25.97 93.90
CA ILE A 36 -93.04 27.33 93.48
C ILE A 36 -93.16 28.28 94.69
N PHE A 37 -92.42 29.39 94.66
CA PHE A 37 -92.64 30.60 95.47
C PHE A 37 -92.27 31.86 94.65
N ASP A 38 -92.81 33.03 95.04
CA ASP A 38 -92.80 34.30 94.28
C ASP A 38 -91.54 34.57 93.45
N ALA A 39 -91.74 34.86 92.16
CA ALA A 39 -90.68 35.05 91.17
C ALA A 39 -90.05 36.46 91.17
N ASP A 40 -88.91 36.58 90.46
CA ASP A 40 -88.34 37.83 89.89
C ASP A 40 -87.39 38.71 90.78
N SER A 41 -86.26 38.18 91.27
CA SER A 41 -85.10 39.00 91.77
C SER A 41 -83.73 38.28 91.81
N PHE A 42 -82.61 39.04 91.69
CA PHE A 42 -81.26 38.54 91.36
C PHE A 42 -80.08 39.36 91.96
N LYS A 43 -78.83 38.83 91.92
CA LYS A 43 -77.63 39.41 92.57
C LYS A 43 -76.45 39.70 91.61
N VAL A 44 -75.76 40.83 91.79
CA VAL A 44 -74.50 41.25 91.12
C VAL A 44 -73.31 41.25 92.11
N SER A 45 -72.08 40.95 91.66
CA SER A 45 -70.82 41.07 92.46
C SER A 45 -69.58 41.35 91.57
N SER A 46 -68.41 41.66 92.14
CA SER A 46 -67.22 42.07 91.34
C SER A 46 -65.85 41.62 91.89
N ASN A 47 -64.86 41.42 91.00
CA ASN A 47 -63.47 40.99 91.24
C ASN A 47 -62.46 41.82 90.40
N VAL A 48 -61.18 41.88 90.79
CA VAL A 48 -60.13 42.74 90.16
C VAL A 48 -58.72 42.12 90.27
N SER A 49 -57.88 42.28 89.24
CA SER A 49 -56.45 41.91 89.26
C SER A 49 -55.53 42.93 89.97
N GLU A 50 -54.26 42.57 90.13
CA GLU A 50 -53.18 43.52 90.38
C GLU A 50 -53.04 44.52 89.20
N GLY A 51 -52.64 45.76 89.48
CA GLY A 51 -52.57 46.87 88.50
C GLY A 51 -53.73 47.89 88.55
N GLY A 52 -54.80 47.63 89.30
CA GLY A 52 -55.90 48.59 89.48
C GLY A 52 -57.01 48.16 90.44
N LYS A 53 -58.14 48.92 90.49
CA LYS A 53 -59.12 48.91 91.62
C LYS A 53 -60.56 49.22 91.14
N VAL A 54 -61.60 48.85 91.93
CA VAL A 54 -63.05 49.15 91.66
C VAL A 54 -63.84 49.64 92.90
N ASP A 55 -65.06 50.17 92.69
CA ASP A 55 -65.93 50.77 93.72
C ASP A 55 -67.07 49.88 94.28
N VAL A 56 -67.75 49.08 93.45
CA VAL A 56 -68.90 48.23 93.82
C VAL A 56 -68.50 46.76 93.76
N THR A 57 -68.84 45.99 94.81
CA THR A 57 -68.43 44.57 94.96
C THR A 57 -69.56 43.55 95.18
N SER A 58 -70.76 43.95 95.64
CA SER A 58 -71.92 43.05 95.80
C SER A 58 -73.25 43.79 96.01
N LYS A 59 -74.31 43.43 95.28
CA LYS A 59 -75.67 44.04 95.38
C LYS A 59 -76.78 43.06 94.96
N LEU A 60 -77.98 43.16 95.55
CA LEU A 60 -79.22 42.51 95.09
C LEU A 60 -80.11 43.54 94.37
N VAL A 61 -80.81 43.11 93.32
CA VAL A 61 -81.68 43.91 92.44
C VAL A 61 -82.90 43.09 91.99
N LYS A 62 -83.94 43.74 91.48
CA LYS A 62 -85.09 43.03 90.88
C LYS A 62 -84.82 42.63 89.43
N ASP A 63 -85.65 41.73 88.90
CA ASP A 63 -85.65 41.44 87.46
C ASP A 63 -85.74 42.74 86.64
N GLY A 64 -84.84 42.88 85.67
CA GLY A 64 -84.78 44.02 84.76
C GLY A 64 -84.04 45.28 85.27
N GLU A 65 -83.60 45.34 86.53
CA GLU A 65 -82.79 46.47 87.04
C GLU A 65 -81.29 46.30 86.73
N SER A 66 -80.53 47.39 86.53
CA SER A 66 -79.08 47.36 86.25
C SER A 66 -78.21 48.01 87.35
N VAL A 67 -76.89 47.84 87.25
CA VAL A 67 -75.88 48.29 88.23
C VAL A 67 -74.69 48.96 87.53
N THR A 68 -74.12 50.00 88.13
CA THR A 68 -72.92 50.72 87.65
C THR A 68 -71.73 50.51 88.59
N ILE A 69 -70.51 50.44 88.03
CA ILE A 69 -69.23 50.13 88.69
C ILE A 69 -68.13 51.01 88.05
N THR A 70 -67.12 51.47 88.80
CA THR A 70 -66.06 52.40 88.34
C THR A 70 -64.65 51.81 88.55
N LEU A 71 -63.68 52.13 87.68
CA LEU A 71 -62.31 51.57 87.62
C LEU A 71 -61.19 52.62 87.79
N THR A 72 -59.97 52.17 88.11
CA THR A 72 -58.72 52.98 88.07
C THR A 72 -57.45 52.11 87.95
N ALA A 73 -56.54 52.47 87.03
CA ALA A 73 -55.23 51.84 86.79
C ALA A 73 -54.07 52.53 87.52
N ASP A 74 -52.94 51.84 87.68
CA ASP A 74 -51.66 52.36 88.21
C ASP A 74 -50.64 52.69 87.07
N ASP A 75 -49.64 53.56 87.33
CA ASP A 75 -48.71 54.11 86.31
C ASP A 75 -47.89 53.03 85.56
N GLY A 76 -47.82 53.14 84.23
CA GLY A 76 -47.14 52.16 83.36
C GLY A 76 -47.96 50.89 83.06
N TYR A 77 -49.21 50.85 83.53
CA TYR A 77 -50.19 49.81 83.21
C TYR A 77 -51.46 50.43 82.58
N GLU A 78 -52.17 49.64 81.77
CA GLU A 78 -53.49 49.98 81.22
C GLU A 78 -54.55 48.93 81.56
N VAL A 79 -55.84 49.27 81.41
CA VAL A 79 -56.95 48.32 81.60
C VAL A 79 -56.92 47.28 80.48
N GLU A 80 -56.74 46.01 80.82
CA GLU A 80 -56.70 44.90 79.86
C GLU A 80 -58.12 44.45 79.47
N SER A 81 -59.01 44.27 80.45
CA SER A 81 -60.39 43.85 80.21
C SER A 81 -61.35 44.14 81.37
N VAL A 82 -62.65 44.20 81.05
CA VAL A 82 -63.76 44.24 82.01
C VAL A 82 -64.94 43.45 81.45
N GLU A 83 -65.33 42.36 82.12
CA GLU A 83 -66.34 41.43 81.59
C GLU A 83 -67.28 40.90 82.68
N GLY A 84 -68.56 40.73 82.34
CA GLY A 84 -69.55 40.06 83.19
C GLY A 84 -70.85 40.83 83.35
N CYS A 85 -71.91 40.17 83.85
CA CYS A 85 -73.26 40.75 83.95
C CYS A 85 -73.78 41.43 82.65
N GLU A 86 -73.30 40.96 81.50
CA GLU A 86 -73.54 41.52 80.15
C GLU A 86 -73.44 43.05 80.09
N GLY A 87 -72.49 43.62 80.83
CA GLY A 87 -72.28 45.06 80.90
C GLY A 87 -71.40 45.64 79.79
N GLN A 88 -71.40 46.96 79.71
CA GLN A 88 -70.57 47.74 78.81
C GLN A 88 -69.66 48.70 79.59
N LEU A 89 -68.37 48.70 79.27
CA LEU A 89 -67.42 49.72 79.72
C LEU A 89 -67.54 50.95 78.82
N VAL A 90 -67.61 52.13 79.44
CA VAL A 90 -67.37 53.42 78.78
C VAL A 90 -66.40 54.20 79.65
N ASP A 91 -65.29 54.62 79.05
CA ASP A 91 -64.11 55.16 79.75
C ASP A 91 -63.69 54.25 80.91
N ASN A 92 -63.93 54.66 82.17
CA ASN A 92 -63.66 53.86 83.37
C ASN A 92 -64.93 53.47 84.15
N VAL A 93 -66.12 53.55 83.55
CA VAL A 93 -67.40 53.17 84.19
C VAL A 93 -68.03 51.99 83.44
N TYR A 94 -68.18 50.87 84.14
CA TYR A 94 -68.86 49.67 83.66
C TYR A 94 -70.33 49.68 84.11
N THR A 95 -71.26 49.56 83.17
CA THR A 95 -72.69 49.47 83.46
C THR A 95 -73.20 48.10 83.04
N THR A 96 -73.74 47.30 83.97
CA THR A 96 -74.35 46.01 83.66
C THR A 96 -75.58 46.18 82.77
N SER A 97 -75.94 45.12 82.03
CA SER A 97 -77.27 45.06 81.43
C SER A 97 -78.36 44.93 82.51
N ALA A 98 -79.62 44.93 82.07
CA ALA A 98 -80.78 44.62 82.89
C ALA A 98 -80.65 43.20 83.46
N ILE A 99 -80.62 43.07 84.79
CA ILE A 99 -80.26 41.83 85.47
C ILE A 99 -81.48 40.91 85.55
N THR A 100 -81.44 39.84 84.75
CA THR A 100 -82.46 38.75 84.71
C THR A 100 -81.91 37.42 85.25
N ALA A 101 -80.68 37.41 85.75
CA ALA A 101 -80.00 36.29 86.40
C ALA A 101 -78.88 36.81 87.32
N SER A 102 -78.47 36.04 88.33
CA SER A 102 -77.36 36.46 89.21
C SER A 102 -75.99 36.28 88.54
N CYS A 103 -75.08 37.24 88.71
CA CYS A 103 -73.83 37.34 87.93
C CYS A 103 -72.67 38.01 88.69
N VAL A 104 -71.49 38.00 88.07
CA VAL A 104 -70.23 38.62 88.56
C VAL A 104 -69.61 39.45 87.43
N VAL A 105 -68.80 40.46 87.77
CA VAL A 105 -67.95 41.26 86.88
C VAL A 105 -66.46 41.11 87.26
N GLU A 106 -65.60 40.79 86.31
CA GLU A 106 -64.15 40.62 86.44
C GLU A 106 -63.40 41.80 85.77
N VAL A 107 -62.19 42.14 86.25
CA VAL A 107 -61.37 43.29 85.77
C VAL A 107 -59.87 42.95 85.75
N ALA A 108 -59.14 43.29 84.68
CA ALA A 108 -57.70 43.04 84.51
C ALA A 108 -56.87 44.25 84.01
N TYR A 109 -55.53 44.22 84.18
CA TYR A 109 -54.58 45.30 83.80
C TYR A 109 -53.20 44.77 83.31
N MET A 110 -52.54 45.44 82.35
CA MET A 110 -51.30 44.97 81.68
C MET A 110 -50.25 46.07 81.32
N LEU A 111 -49.05 45.69 80.82
CA LEU A 111 -47.80 46.50 80.79
C LEU A 111 -47.17 46.67 79.36
N GLU A 112 -46.62 47.86 79.04
CA GLU A 112 -46.14 48.32 77.70
C GLU A 112 -44.71 47.82 77.27
N ARG A 113 -44.39 47.77 75.96
CA ARG A 113 -43.13 47.24 75.37
C ARG A 113 -42.64 47.98 74.10
N LEU A 114 -41.33 47.92 73.76
CA LEU A 114 -40.69 48.66 72.66
C LEU A 114 -40.44 47.82 71.38
N PRO A 115 -40.68 48.32 70.15
CA PRO A 115 -40.45 47.57 68.90
C PRO A 115 -39.03 47.69 68.32
N VAL A 116 -38.56 46.61 67.70
CA VAL A 116 -37.38 46.55 66.80
C VAL A 116 -37.77 45.82 65.52
N SER A 117 -37.30 46.28 64.35
CA SER A 117 -37.61 45.71 63.03
C SER A 117 -36.37 45.30 62.24
N ILE A 118 -36.54 44.40 61.28
CA ILE A 118 -35.54 44.09 60.23
C ILE A 118 -36.21 44.07 58.86
N ASN A 119 -35.52 44.63 57.87
CA ASN A 119 -35.91 44.61 56.46
C ASN A 119 -34.90 43.77 55.66
N THR A 120 -35.38 42.76 54.95
CA THR A 120 -34.58 41.87 54.12
C THR A 120 -34.79 42.19 52.64
N GLY A 121 -33.69 42.42 51.91
CA GLY A 121 -33.72 42.46 50.45
C GLY A 121 -34.13 41.11 49.84
N ALA A 122 -34.42 41.11 48.54
CA ALA A 122 -34.71 39.87 47.81
C ALA A 122 -33.48 38.93 47.77
N GLY A 123 -33.73 37.62 47.68
CA GLY A 123 -32.70 36.57 47.74
C GLY A 123 -32.51 35.95 49.13
N GLY A 124 -33.40 36.25 50.07
CA GLY A 124 -33.44 35.61 51.39
C GLY A 124 -34.44 36.24 52.35
N SER A 125 -34.43 35.75 53.58
CA SER A 125 -35.41 36.08 54.62
C SER A 125 -34.80 36.11 56.02
N ALA A 126 -35.56 36.67 56.97
CA ALA A 126 -35.27 36.61 58.41
C ALA A 126 -36.36 35.78 59.12
N ASP A 127 -35.98 35.06 60.17
CA ASP A 127 -36.90 34.27 61.00
C ASP A 127 -38.03 35.08 61.63
N LEU A 128 -37.77 36.36 61.94
CA LEU A 128 -38.73 37.34 62.43
C LEU A 128 -38.49 38.69 61.73
N LEU A 129 -39.55 39.42 61.40
CA LEU A 129 -39.45 40.77 60.81
C LEU A 129 -39.53 41.90 61.84
N SER A 130 -40.07 41.62 63.03
CA SER A 130 -40.03 42.52 64.18
C SER A 130 -40.18 41.80 65.50
N GLN A 131 -39.74 42.43 66.60
CA GLN A 131 -39.84 41.94 67.97
C GLN A 131 -40.22 43.07 68.92
N LEU A 132 -41.10 42.79 69.90
CA LEU A 132 -41.39 43.69 71.03
C LEU A 132 -40.50 43.31 72.22
N ILE A 133 -39.52 44.17 72.50
CA ILE A 133 -38.43 43.96 73.44
C ILE A 133 -38.65 44.80 74.71
N ASN A 134 -38.35 44.21 75.87
CA ASN A 134 -38.34 44.94 77.15
C ASN A 134 -37.08 45.83 77.22
N PRO A 135 -37.18 47.10 77.66
CA PRO A 135 -36.04 48.02 77.74
C PRO A 135 -34.80 47.41 78.41
N GLY A 136 -33.63 47.61 77.80
CA GLY A 136 -32.35 47.06 78.24
C GLY A 136 -32.00 45.67 77.69
N SER A 137 -32.93 44.96 77.03
CA SER A 137 -32.68 43.65 76.42
C SER A 137 -32.14 43.77 74.98
N LYS A 138 -31.61 42.68 74.40
CA LYS A 138 -31.16 42.60 72.99
C LYS A 138 -32.20 41.87 72.12
N ALA A 139 -32.23 42.18 70.83
CA ALA A 139 -32.91 41.39 69.80
C ALA A 139 -31.90 40.51 69.03
N ILE A 140 -32.39 39.41 68.46
CA ILE A 140 -31.62 38.49 67.59
C ILE A 140 -32.51 38.12 66.41
N PHE A 141 -31.95 38.18 65.20
CA PHE A 141 -32.62 37.81 63.95
C PHE A 141 -31.73 36.82 63.19
N ASN A 142 -32.29 35.70 62.75
CA ASN A 142 -31.56 34.67 62.01
C ASN A 142 -31.91 34.75 60.53
N LEU A 143 -30.88 34.92 59.68
CA LEU A 143 -31.04 35.09 58.25
C LEU A 143 -30.85 33.77 57.51
N THR A 144 -31.68 33.54 56.50
CA THR A 144 -31.58 32.40 55.57
C THR A 144 -31.59 32.95 54.15
N ALA A 145 -30.56 32.66 53.36
CA ALA A 145 -30.55 32.98 51.93
C ALA A 145 -31.44 32.00 51.16
N ASP A 146 -32.02 32.46 50.05
CA ASP A 146 -32.77 31.61 49.12
C ASP A 146 -31.83 30.75 48.27
N GLU A 147 -32.33 29.68 47.65
CA GLU A 147 -31.52 28.79 46.81
C GLU A 147 -30.92 29.56 45.60
N GLY A 148 -29.61 29.46 45.43
CA GLY A 148 -28.84 30.23 44.44
C GLY A 148 -28.39 31.63 44.91
N PHE A 149 -28.60 31.98 46.18
CA PHE A 149 -28.14 33.23 46.79
C PHE A 149 -27.26 32.98 48.03
N ASP A 150 -26.32 33.89 48.28
CA ASP A 150 -25.54 33.96 49.52
C ASP A 150 -25.92 35.20 50.36
N VAL A 151 -25.72 35.14 51.68
CA VAL A 151 -25.94 36.28 52.59
C VAL A 151 -24.88 37.36 52.35
N GLY A 152 -25.32 38.56 52.01
CA GLY A 152 -24.50 39.73 51.77
C GLY A 152 -24.27 40.60 53.02
N GLU A 153 -24.32 41.92 52.84
CA GLU A 153 -24.12 42.89 53.91
C GLU A 153 -25.36 43.05 54.80
N VAL A 154 -25.15 43.19 56.12
CA VAL A 154 -26.19 43.33 57.15
C VAL A 154 -25.80 44.42 58.16
N THR A 155 -26.66 45.41 58.37
CA THR A 155 -26.38 46.60 59.19
C THR A 155 -27.61 47.10 59.98
N GLY A 156 -27.40 47.72 61.14
CA GLY A 156 -28.45 48.37 61.94
C GLY A 156 -28.41 48.00 63.43
N CYS A 157 -29.14 48.75 64.27
CA CYS A 157 -29.23 48.56 65.74
C CYS A 157 -27.90 48.24 66.48
N GLU A 158 -26.77 48.74 65.97
CA GLU A 158 -25.40 48.45 66.43
C GLU A 158 -25.14 46.96 66.73
N GLY A 159 -25.56 46.10 65.79
CA GLY A 159 -25.39 44.64 65.87
C GLY A 159 -24.23 44.07 65.06
N THR A 160 -24.07 42.74 65.15
CA THR A 160 -23.04 41.97 64.41
C THR A 160 -23.61 40.69 63.82
N LEU A 161 -23.23 40.35 62.59
CA LEU A 161 -23.53 39.08 61.93
C LEU A 161 -22.48 38.02 62.30
N ALA A 162 -22.92 36.84 62.73
CA ALA A 162 -22.08 35.64 62.87
C ALA A 162 -22.91 34.39 62.56
N GLU A 163 -22.39 33.50 61.71
CA GLU A 163 -23.02 32.21 61.36
C GLU A 163 -24.51 32.33 60.96
N GLY A 164 -24.85 33.37 60.18
CA GLY A 164 -26.22 33.69 59.75
C GLY A 164 -27.08 34.44 60.78
N SER A 165 -26.66 34.55 62.03
CA SER A 165 -27.39 35.24 63.10
C SER A 165 -26.91 36.68 63.30
N TYR A 166 -27.83 37.64 63.28
CA TYR A 166 -27.57 39.05 63.57
C TYR A 166 -28.10 39.43 64.95
N THR A 167 -27.20 39.74 65.88
CA THR A 167 -27.54 40.11 67.27
C THR A 167 -27.33 41.61 67.50
N THR A 168 -28.33 42.32 68.01
CA THR A 168 -28.28 43.77 68.25
C THR A 168 -27.49 44.13 69.51
N SER A 169 -27.22 45.43 69.70
CA SER A 169 -26.92 45.99 71.02
C SER A 169 -28.18 46.18 71.88
N ALA A 170 -28.04 46.64 73.13
CA ALA A 170 -29.15 46.70 74.09
C ALA A 170 -30.16 47.81 73.74
N ILE A 171 -31.43 47.44 73.64
CA ILE A 171 -32.53 48.25 73.12
C ILE A 171 -33.11 49.13 74.21
N ASN A 172 -33.00 50.45 74.04
CA ASN A 172 -33.55 51.47 74.95
C ASN A 172 -34.53 52.45 74.24
N SER A 173 -34.65 52.30 72.92
CA SER A 173 -35.59 52.99 72.03
C SER A 173 -35.78 52.11 70.79
N ALA A 174 -36.82 52.35 69.99
CA ALA A 174 -37.02 51.62 68.74
C ALA A 174 -35.87 51.84 67.73
N CYS A 175 -35.55 50.83 66.94
CA CYS A 175 -34.54 50.88 65.87
C CYS A 175 -34.83 49.84 64.76
N GLU A 176 -34.18 50.01 63.61
CA GLU A 176 -34.36 49.13 62.44
C GLU A 176 -33.01 48.53 61.97
N ILE A 177 -33.10 47.42 61.22
CA ILE A 177 -31.98 46.64 60.66
C ILE A 177 -32.24 46.40 59.17
N SER A 178 -31.19 46.26 58.35
CA SER A 178 -31.27 45.96 56.92
C SER A 178 -30.29 44.86 56.52
N ALA A 179 -30.73 43.92 55.70
CA ALA A 179 -29.95 42.78 55.19
C ALA A 179 -30.06 42.65 53.66
N THR A 180 -28.99 42.16 53.02
CA THR A 180 -28.89 41.96 51.56
C THR A 180 -28.40 40.55 51.20
N PHE A 181 -28.64 40.11 49.97
CA PHE A 181 -28.25 38.81 49.44
C PHE A 181 -27.71 38.96 48.01
N VAL A 182 -26.91 38.01 47.53
CA VAL A 182 -26.20 38.09 46.23
C VAL A 182 -26.34 36.76 45.46
N GLU A 183 -26.64 36.83 44.16
CA GLU A 183 -26.74 35.64 43.29
C GLU A 183 -25.40 34.93 43.11
N GLN A 184 -25.41 33.60 43.15
CA GLN A 184 -24.25 32.76 42.86
C GLN A 184 -23.97 32.68 41.34
N VAL A 185 -22.69 32.60 40.98
CA VAL A 185 -22.20 32.50 39.58
C VAL A 185 -21.11 31.44 39.46
N PHE A 186 -21.10 30.72 38.35
CA PHE A 186 -20.17 29.63 38.05
C PHE A 186 -19.36 29.91 36.78
N GLU A 187 -18.14 29.40 36.74
CA GLU A 187 -17.28 29.42 35.56
C GLU A 187 -17.43 28.11 34.76
N VAL A 188 -17.42 28.23 33.43
CA VAL A 188 -17.42 27.12 32.48
C VAL A 188 -16.17 27.21 31.61
N THR A 189 -15.33 26.18 31.64
CA THR A 189 -14.11 26.06 30.81
C THR A 189 -14.27 25.02 29.72
N THR A 190 -13.67 25.23 28.55
CA THR A 190 -13.72 24.28 27.42
C THR A 190 -12.33 23.90 26.92
N ASP A 191 -12.02 22.59 26.92
CA ASP A 191 -10.86 22.04 26.21
C ASP A 191 -11.25 21.61 24.79
N VAL A 192 -10.34 21.79 23.83
CA VAL A 192 -10.57 21.56 22.39
C VAL A 192 -9.36 20.85 21.77
N SER A 193 -9.59 19.81 20.96
CA SER A 193 -8.54 19.15 20.18
C SER A 193 -8.09 19.98 18.96
N GLU A 194 -7.01 19.54 18.31
CA GLU A 194 -6.74 19.91 16.92
C GLU A 194 -7.89 19.48 15.99
N GLY A 195 -8.04 20.14 14.82
CA GLY A 195 -9.07 19.83 13.82
C GLY A 195 -10.29 20.75 13.77
N GLY A 196 -10.31 21.83 14.56
CA GLY A 196 -11.36 22.85 14.51
C GLY A 196 -11.26 23.88 15.62
N ALA A 197 -12.27 24.75 15.70
CA ALA A 197 -12.34 25.88 16.61
C ALA A 197 -13.68 25.99 17.34
N ILE A 198 -13.69 26.78 18.41
CA ILE A 198 -14.89 27.20 19.16
C ILE A 198 -14.98 28.74 19.24
N ASP A 199 -16.16 29.26 19.54
CA ASP A 199 -16.42 30.70 19.68
C ASP A 199 -15.95 31.29 21.02
N LEU A 200 -16.14 30.59 22.14
CA LEU A 200 -15.78 31.06 23.49
C LEU A 200 -15.21 29.92 24.37
N ALA A 201 -13.94 30.03 24.76
CA ALA A 201 -13.26 29.03 25.61
C ALA A 201 -13.61 29.10 27.11
N THR A 202 -14.16 30.22 27.58
CA THR A 202 -14.53 30.43 28.99
C THR A 202 -15.74 31.35 29.10
N GLN A 203 -16.68 31.02 29.99
CA GLN A 203 -17.90 31.81 30.25
C GLN A 203 -18.22 31.84 31.76
N THR A 204 -18.84 32.92 32.23
CA THR A 204 -19.34 33.04 33.61
C THR A 204 -20.87 33.13 33.59
N ILE A 205 -21.55 32.27 34.34
CA ILE A 205 -22.98 31.99 34.21
C ILE A 205 -23.66 32.00 35.59
N THR A 206 -24.78 32.71 35.74
CA THR A 206 -25.58 32.72 36.98
C THR A 206 -26.18 31.36 37.30
N TYR A 207 -26.34 31.06 38.58
CA TYR A 207 -27.03 29.86 39.09
C TYR A 207 -28.33 29.56 38.33
N GLY A 208 -28.52 28.29 37.96
CA GLY A 208 -29.70 27.80 37.25
C GLY A 208 -29.83 28.26 35.79
N LYS A 209 -28.77 28.82 35.18
CA LYS A 209 -28.73 29.14 33.74
C LYS A 209 -27.80 28.17 32.99
N THR A 210 -27.90 28.17 31.66
CA THR A 210 -27.16 27.29 30.74
C THR A 210 -26.09 28.08 29.97
N ALA A 211 -24.93 27.49 29.71
CA ALA A 211 -23.97 28.01 28.73
C ALA A 211 -24.23 27.42 27.34
N SER A 212 -23.73 28.06 26.29
CA SER A 212 -23.69 27.49 24.93
C SER A 212 -22.39 27.86 24.23
N ILE A 213 -21.85 26.95 23.42
CA ILE A 213 -20.68 27.15 22.56
C ILE A 213 -20.96 26.66 21.13
N THR A 214 -20.38 27.32 20.15
CA THR A 214 -20.51 26.98 18.72
C THR A 214 -19.22 26.31 18.21
N LEU A 215 -19.37 25.16 17.56
CA LEU A 215 -18.29 24.31 17.09
C LEU A 215 -18.08 24.47 15.58
N THR A 216 -16.83 24.70 15.16
CA THR A 216 -16.47 24.87 13.74
C THR A 216 -15.32 23.92 13.38
N PRO A 217 -15.61 22.73 12.79
CA PRO A 217 -14.57 21.85 12.26
C PRO A 217 -13.81 22.49 11.10
N ASP A 218 -12.52 22.18 10.98
CA ASP A 218 -11.70 22.56 9.84
C ASP A 218 -12.06 21.77 8.57
N ASN A 219 -11.54 22.20 7.42
CA ASN A 219 -11.73 21.46 6.17
C ASN A 219 -11.08 20.07 6.25
N LEU A 220 -11.82 19.04 5.81
CA LEU A 220 -11.52 17.61 6.02
C LEU A 220 -11.69 17.08 7.47
N TRP A 221 -12.24 17.87 8.40
CA TRP A 221 -12.54 17.42 9.77
C TRP A 221 -14.04 17.46 10.09
N GLU A 222 -14.47 16.75 11.14
CA GLU A 222 -15.84 16.78 11.69
C GLU A 222 -15.87 16.67 13.22
N ILE A 223 -17.04 16.91 13.82
CA ILE A 223 -17.23 16.83 15.28
C ILE A 223 -17.27 15.35 15.68
N GLY A 224 -16.18 14.84 16.26
CA GLY A 224 -16.07 13.43 16.67
C GLY A 224 -16.75 13.14 18.00
N ALA A 225 -16.55 14.00 19.01
CA ALA A 225 -17.21 13.90 20.30
C ALA A 225 -17.28 15.24 21.04
N VAL A 226 -18.32 15.42 21.87
CA VAL A 226 -18.46 16.55 22.80
C VAL A 226 -19.08 16.02 24.10
N SER A 227 -18.57 16.45 25.25
CA SER A 227 -19.06 16.02 26.56
C SER A 227 -18.79 17.04 27.67
N GLY A 228 -19.48 16.88 28.80
CA GLY A 228 -19.36 17.75 29.98
C GLY A 228 -20.62 18.56 30.27
N CYS A 229 -20.83 18.96 31.53
CA CYS A 229 -21.96 19.79 31.98
C CYS A 229 -23.35 19.27 31.58
N ASP A 230 -23.51 17.95 31.49
CA ASP A 230 -24.72 17.22 31.08
C ASP A 230 -25.44 17.84 29.87
N GLY A 231 -24.66 18.40 28.94
CA GLY A 231 -25.15 19.16 27.79
C GLY A 231 -25.50 18.31 26.57
N GLY A 232 -26.27 18.91 25.67
CA GLY A 232 -26.64 18.33 24.37
C GLY A 232 -26.00 19.09 23.21
N LEU A 233 -25.56 18.36 22.20
CA LEU A 233 -25.20 18.90 20.88
C LEU A 233 -26.46 18.94 20.00
N THR A 234 -26.70 20.05 19.30
CA THR A 234 -27.68 20.14 18.21
C THR A 234 -27.06 20.92 17.06
N ASP A 235 -27.05 20.32 15.87
CA ASP A 235 -26.21 20.74 14.75
C ASP A 235 -24.75 20.98 15.21
N ASN A 236 -24.31 22.23 15.24
CA ASN A 236 -22.96 22.64 15.66
C ASN A 236 -22.93 23.36 17.03
N VAL A 237 -24.05 23.45 17.76
CA VAL A 237 -24.11 24.18 19.03
C VAL A 237 -24.26 23.20 20.19
N TYR A 238 -23.32 23.26 21.15
CA TYR A 238 -23.40 22.51 22.40
C TYR A 238 -23.96 23.42 23.51
N THR A 239 -25.01 22.97 24.19
CA THR A 239 -25.67 23.70 25.29
C THR A 239 -25.69 22.86 26.55
N THR A 240 -25.25 23.43 27.68
CA THR A 240 -25.16 22.72 28.98
C THR A 240 -26.53 22.51 29.62
N ALA A 241 -26.59 21.62 30.62
CA ALA A 241 -27.64 21.67 31.64
C ALA A 241 -27.59 22.99 32.44
N ALA A 242 -28.63 23.25 33.25
CA ALA A 242 -28.66 24.40 34.14
C ALA A 242 -27.62 24.24 35.26
N LEU A 243 -26.73 25.22 35.41
CA LEU A 243 -25.52 25.09 36.25
C LEU A 243 -25.83 25.38 37.72
N THR A 244 -25.46 24.43 38.58
CA THR A 244 -25.52 24.52 40.06
C THR A 244 -24.13 24.44 40.71
N ASP A 245 -23.08 24.23 39.91
CA ASP A 245 -21.68 24.07 40.32
C ASP A 245 -20.75 24.51 39.17
N VAL A 246 -19.45 24.67 39.47
CA VAL A 246 -18.39 24.94 38.47
C VAL A 246 -18.25 23.76 37.50
N CYS A 247 -18.06 24.03 36.20
CA CYS A 247 -18.16 22.98 35.18
C CYS A 247 -17.15 23.08 34.02
N HIS A 248 -16.94 21.96 33.34
CA HIS A 248 -15.95 21.79 32.26
C HIS A 248 -16.56 21.03 31.08
N ILE A 249 -16.29 21.51 29.86
CA ILE A 249 -16.66 20.89 28.58
C ILE A 249 -15.39 20.37 27.89
N SER A 250 -15.48 19.28 27.14
CA SER A 250 -14.41 18.74 26.30
C SER A 250 -14.91 18.50 24.87
N VAL A 251 -14.17 19.01 23.88
CA VAL A 251 -14.47 18.93 22.45
C VAL A 251 -13.37 18.17 21.72
N ALA A 252 -13.75 17.18 20.90
CA ALA A 252 -12.83 16.44 20.03
C ALA A 252 -13.35 16.43 18.58
N PHE A 253 -12.49 16.83 17.65
CA PHE A 253 -12.69 16.70 16.21
C PHE A 253 -12.03 15.40 15.69
N ALA A 254 -12.50 14.90 14.55
CA ALA A 254 -11.96 13.75 13.84
C ALA A 254 -11.70 14.06 12.36
N GLU A 255 -10.66 13.45 11.77
CA GLU A 255 -10.44 13.50 10.32
C GLU A 255 -11.54 12.72 9.58
N LYS A 256 -12.00 13.26 8.44
CA LYS A 256 -12.94 12.58 7.55
C LYS A 256 -12.26 11.52 6.70
N ASP A 257 -12.95 10.40 6.48
CA ASP A 257 -12.47 9.32 5.61
C ASP A 257 -12.09 9.82 4.20
N VAL A 258 -10.83 9.58 3.83
CA VAL A 258 -10.31 9.82 2.48
C VAL A 258 -10.60 8.57 1.65
N LEU A 259 -11.61 8.66 0.78
CA LEU A 259 -12.09 7.56 -0.04
C LEU A 259 -11.38 7.57 -1.41
N LEU A 260 -11.12 6.38 -1.96
CA LEU A 260 -10.70 6.18 -3.34
C LEU A 260 -11.87 6.51 -4.29
N THR A 261 -11.63 7.39 -5.27
CA THR A 261 -12.66 7.90 -6.20
C THR A 261 -12.33 7.68 -7.68
N GLY A 262 -11.09 7.30 -8.00
CA GLY A 262 -10.68 6.96 -9.36
C GLY A 262 -9.35 6.22 -9.41
N LEU A 263 -9.13 5.47 -10.49
CA LEU A 263 -7.88 4.83 -10.86
C LEU A 263 -7.71 5.01 -12.38
N VAL A 264 -6.51 5.34 -12.84
CA VAL A 264 -6.21 5.54 -14.27
C VAL A 264 -4.83 5.00 -14.63
N ILE A 265 -4.72 4.26 -15.72
CA ILE A 265 -3.46 3.89 -16.37
C ILE A 265 -2.93 5.09 -17.17
N ALA A 266 -1.76 5.58 -16.79
CA ALA A 266 -0.98 6.51 -17.59
C ALA A 266 -0.23 5.73 -18.68
N SER A 267 -0.79 5.75 -19.89
CA SER A 267 -0.20 5.16 -21.09
C SER A 267 0.75 6.14 -21.81
N PRO A 268 2.03 5.78 -22.06
CA PRO A 268 2.88 6.54 -22.97
C PRO A 268 2.57 6.27 -24.45
N ALA A 269 2.08 5.07 -24.80
CA ALA A 269 1.57 4.72 -26.14
C ALA A 269 0.65 3.50 -26.07
N ASN A 270 -0.39 3.45 -26.92
CA ASN A 270 -1.29 2.30 -27.02
C ASN A 270 -0.86 1.28 -28.11
N THR A 271 0.30 1.52 -28.72
CA THR A 271 0.90 0.67 -29.74
C THR A 271 2.41 0.59 -29.50
N VAL A 272 2.96 -0.63 -29.48
CA VAL A 272 4.37 -0.92 -29.20
C VAL A 272 4.86 -1.96 -30.22
N ASP A 273 6.15 -1.95 -30.56
CA ASP A 273 6.70 -3.01 -31.42
C ASP A 273 7.00 -4.30 -30.62
N ASP A 274 7.24 -5.41 -31.31
CA ASP A 274 7.47 -6.72 -30.68
C ASP A 274 8.90 -6.91 -30.13
N VAL A 275 9.66 -5.83 -29.92
CA VAL A 275 11.06 -5.89 -29.43
C VAL A 275 11.39 -4.91 -28.29
N ASN A 276 10.69 -3.79 -28.16
CA ASN A 276 10.94 -2.79 -27.11
C ASN A 276 9.96 -2.93 -25.93
N THR A 277 10.47 -3.05 -24.71
CA THR A 277 9.64 -3.01 -23.49
C THR A 277 9.15 -1.60 -23.20
N MET A 278 8.01 -1.46 -22.52
CA MET A 278 7.39 -0.17 -22.25
C MET A 278 6.80 -0.08 -20.85
N GLN A 279 7.15 0.97 -20.12
CA GLN A 279 6.72 1.22 -18.75
C GLN A 279 5.38 1.97 -18.72
N TYR A 280 4.40 1.42 -18.02
CA TYR A 280 3.13 2.06 -17.69
C TYR A 280 3.12 2.44 -16.21
N SER A 281 2.25 3.36 -15.81
CA SER A 281 2.04 3.71 -14.40
C SER A 281 0.57 3.88 -14.08
N ALA A 282 0.21 3.78 -12.80
CA ALA A 282 -1.17 3.85 -12.32
C ALA A 282 -1.34 4.96 -11.28
N ALA A 283 -2.32 5.84 -11.49
CA ALA A 283 -2.61 6.96 -10.62
C ALA A 283 -3.97 6.77 -9.92
N ALA A 284 -3.94 6.63 -8.59
CA ALA A 284 -5.14 6.65 -7.74
C ALA A 284 -5.55 8.10 -7.44
N SER A 285 -6.86 8.36 -7.43
CA SER A 285 -7.48 9.66 -7.13
C SER A 285 -8.41 9.53 -5.92
N PHE A 286 -8.44 10.54 -5.04
CA PHE A 286 -9.13 10.47 -3.75
C PHE A 286 -10.15 11.60 -3.54
N SER A 287 -11.08 11.41 -2.59
CA SER A 287 -12.17 12.36 -2.25
C SER A 287 -11.70 13.75 -1.85
N ASN A 288 -10.44 13.91 -1.42
CA ASN A 288 -9.80 15.18 -1.09
C ASN A 288 -9.12 15.88 -2.30
N ASN A 289 -9.35 15.40 -3.52
CA ASN A 289 -8.76 15.85 -4.79
C ASN A 289 -7.23 15.71 -4.89
N LYS A 290 -6.60 14.90 -4.03
CA LYS A 290 -5.20 14.47 -4.22
C LYS A 290 -5.14 13.24 -5.13
N THR A 291 -3.98 13.05 -5.74
CA THR A 291 -3.62 11.82 -6.46
C THR A 291 -2.39 11.17 -5.83
N LYS A 292 -2.22 9.86 -6.05
CA LYS A 292 -1.07 9.07 -5.61
C LYS A 292 -0.65 8.13 -6.73
N ASP A 293 0.66 8.02 -6.98
CA ASP A 293 1.22 6.93 -7.77
C ASP A 293 1.07 5.61 -6.99
N VAL A 294 0.45 4.62 -7.60
CA VAL A 294 0.21 3.29 -7.02
C VAL A 294 0.82 2.18 -7.88
N SER A 295 1.71 2.50 -8.82
CA SER A 295 2.21 1.57 -9.84
C SER A 295 2.88 0.31 -9.27
N GLY A 296 3.53 0.40 -8.10
CA GLY A 296 4.10 -0.74 -7.37
C GLY A 296 3.27 -1.25 -6.18
N ASP A 297 2.12 -0.60 -5.88
CA ASP A 297 1.15 -1.05 -4.87
C ASP A 297 -0.06 -1.79 -5.50
N ALA A 298 -0.21 -1.70 -6.82
CA ALA A 298 -1.35 -2.20 -7.58
C ALA A 298 -1.05 -3.56 -8.25
N VAL A 299 -2.10 -4.30 -8.59
CA VAL A 299 -2.01 -5.60 -9.27
C VAL A 299 -2.25 -5.42 -10.77
N TRP A 300 -1.18 -5.60 -11.54
CA TRP A 300 -1.19 -5.58 -13.01
C TRP A 300 -1.45 -6.97 -13.60
N THR A 301 -2.23 -7.05 -14.68
CA THR A 301 -2.48 -8.29 -15.43
C THR A 301 -2.60 -8.03 -16.93
N SER A 302 -2.10 -8.95 -17.76
CA SER A 302 -2.35 -8.98 -19.21
C SER A 302 -3.41 -10.02 -19.55
N SER A 303 -4.31 -9.71 -20.49
CA SER A 303 -5.35 -10.65 -20.97
C SER A 303 -4.79 -11.84 -21.73
N ASP A 304 -3.63 -11.70 -22.38
CA ASP A 304 -2.87 -12.79 -22.97
C ASP A 304 -1.35 -12.58 -22.74
N PRO A 305 -0.81 -13.16 -21.65
CA PRO A 305 0.62 -13.13 -21.36
C PRO A 305 1.52 -13.80 -22.42
N SER A 306 0.97 -14.47 -23.45
CA SER A 306 1.72 -14.99 -24.59
C SER A 306 1.88 -13.99 -25.74
N VAL A 307 1.13 -12.89 -25.75
CA VAL A 307 1.24 -11.76 -26.71
C VAL A 307 2.10 -10.65 -26.10
N ALA A 308 1.78 -10.24 -24.87
CA ALA A 308 2.61 -9.36 -24.07
C ALA A 308 2.40 -9.65 -22.58
N SER A 309 3.48 -9.74 -21.82
CA SER A 309 3.45 -9.88 -20.35
C SER A 309 3.59 -8.52 -19.66
N VAL A 310 3.14 -8.40 -18.42
CA VAL A 310 3.32 -7.20 -17.58
C VAL A 310 3.84 -7.61 -16.21
N ASP A 311 4.80 -6.86 -15.68
CA ASP A 311 5.38 -7.11 -14.35
C ASP A 311 4.59 -6.43 -13.22
N ALA A 312 5.02 -6.65 -11.98
CA ALA A 312 4.37 -6.08 -10.79
C ALA A 312 4.48 -4.54 -10.65
N ASN A 313 5.25 -3.88 -11.52
CA ASN A 313 5.46 -2.43 -11.53
C ASN A 313 4.81 -1.76 -12.76
N GLY A 314 4.15 -2.51 -13.65
CA GLY A 314 3.59 -2.01 -14.90
C GLY A 314 4.56 -1.98 -16.09
N LEU A 315 5.71 -2.66 -16.03
CA LEU A 315 6.59 -2.84 -17.18
C LEU A 315 6.04 -3.92 -18.10
N VAL A 316 5.60 -3.53 -19.29
CA VAL A 316 5.13 -4.44 -20.33
C VAL A 316 6.30 -4.94 -21.17
N THR A 317 6.35 -6.26 -21.36
CA THR A 317 7.31 -6.96 -22.23
C THR A 317 6.55 -7.65 -23.38
N PRO A 318 6.64 -7.13 -24.62
CA PRO A 318 6.10 -7.78 -25.82
C PRO A 318 6.70 -9.17 -26.06
N ILE A 319 5.95 -10.03 -26.74
CA ILE A 319 6.38 -11.39 -27.12
C ILE A 319 6.07 -11.70 -28.59
N LYS A 320 4.88 -11.30 -29.07
CA LYS A 320 4.47 -11.42 -30.48
C LYS A 320 3.45 -10.34 -30.84
N ALA A 321 3.22 -10.13 -32.13
CA ALA A 321 2.18 -9.24 -32.61
C ALA A 321 0.77 -9.71 -32.19
N GLY A 322 -0.13 -8.74 -31.95
CA GLY A 322 -1.50 -9.00 -31.48
C GLY A 322 -2.05 -7.82 -30.68
N THR A 323 -3.20 -8.01 -30.02
CA THR A 323 -3.79 -7.00 -29.13
C THR A 323 -4.16 -7.64 -27.80
N VAL A 324 -3.81 -6.97 -26.69
CA VAL A 324 -4.15 -7.38 -25.32
C VAL A 324 -4.87 -6.25 -24.59
N THR A 325 -5.56 -6.60 -23.50
CA THR A 325 -5.90 -5.64 -22.44
C THR A 325 -4.86 -5.77 -21.34
N VAL A 326 -4.22 -4.67 -20.96
CA VAL A 326 -3.46 -4.53 -19.72
C VAL A 326 -4.37 -3.89 -18.69
N SER A 327 -4.71 -4.64 -17.65
CA SER A 327 -5.56 -4.20 -16.55
C SER A 327 -4.73 -3.88 -15.32
N VAL A 328 -5.13 -2.86 -14.55
CA VAL A 328 -4.57 -2.57 -13.23
C VAL A 328 -5.69 -2.53 -12.18
N ASN A 329 -5.44 -3.13 -11.02
CA ASN A 329 -6.38 -3.14 -9.89
C ASN A 329 -5.70 -2.55 -8.65
N TYR A 330 -6.34 -1.58 -8.00
CA TYR A 330 -5.86 -0.97 -6.76
C TYR A 330 -6.93 -1.05 -5.67
N THR A 331 -6.52 -1.43 -4.46
CA THR A 331 -7.42 -1.64 -3.31
C THR A 331 -6.91 -0.91 -2.08
N ASP A 332 -7.80 -0.19 -1.40
CA ASP A 332 -7.56 0.39 -0.08
C ASP A 332 -8.72 0.12 0.88
N ASN A 333 -8.77 0.82 2.02
CA ASN A 333 -9.79 0.66 3.05
C ASN A 333 -11.22 1.03 2.57
N SER A 334 -11.35 1.79 1.48
CA SER A 334 -12.63 2.24 0.93
C SER A 334 -13.18 1.34 -0.18
N GLY A 335 -12.33 0.53 -0.82
CA GLY A 335 -12.74 -0.44 -1.84
C GLY A 335 -11.62 -0.80 -2.82
N MET A 336 -12.02 -1.47 -3.91
CA MET A 336 -11.14 -1.79 -5.05
C MET A 336 -11.66 -1.07 -6.29
N LEU A 337 -10.75 -0.45 -7.05
CA LEU A 337 -11.00 0.05 -8.41
C LEU A 337 -10.11 -0.67 -9.42
N SER A 338 -10.54 -0.67 -10.67
CA SER A 338 -9.86 -1.26 -11.82
C SER A 338 -9.87 -0.28 -13.00
N ASP A 339 -8.80 -0.27 -13.79
CA ASP A 339 -8.75 0.40 -15.10
C ASP A 339 -8.11 -0.51 -16.16
N ASP A 340 -8.51 -0.35 -17.42
CA ASP A 340 -8.21 -1.23 -18.55
C ASP A 340 -7.64 -0.47 -19.75
N LEU A 341 -6.44 -0.85 -20.20
CA LEU A 341 -5.81 -0.32 -21.40
C LEU A 341 -5.76 -1.36 -22.52
N SER A 342 -6.36 -1.06 -23.68
CA SER A 342 -6.13 -1.85 -24.89
C SER A 342 -4.79 -1.46 -25.53
N LEU A 343 -3.91 -2.44 -25.68
CA LEU A 343 -2.54 -2.31 -26.20
C LEU A 343 -2.35 -3.22 -27.41
N THR A 344 -1.89 -2.67 -28.53
CA THR A 344 -1.54 -3.43 -29.73
C THR A 344 -0.02 -3.58 -29.87
N ILE A 345 0.44 -4.82 -30.03
CA ILE A 345 1.82 -5.13 -30.38
C ILE A 345 1.91 -5.31 -31.91
N THR A 346 2.81 -4.57 -32.55
CA THR A 346 3.06 -4.62 -34.01
C THR A 346 4.40 -5.27 -34.34
N PRO A 347 4.53 -6.02 -35.45
CA PRO A 347 5.84 -6.53 -35.89
C PRO A 347 6.84 -5.38 -36.12
N SER A 348 8.05 -5.49 -35.55
CA SER A 348 9.18 -4.64 -35.92
C SER A 348 9.76 -5.06 -37.27
N PHE A 349 10.17 -4.10 -38.10
CA PHE A 349 11.00 -4.40 -39.27
C PHE A 349 12.32 -5.03 -38.81
N LYS A 350 12.69 -6.19 -39.36
CA LYS A 350 13.84 -6.98 -38.91
C LYS A 350 14.50 -7.74 -40.05
N ILE A 351 15.80 -7.49 -40.26
CA ILE A 351 16.64 -8.30 -41.15
C ILE A 351 17.13 -9.55 -40.40
N ILE A 352 17.15 -10.69 -41.10
CA ILE A 352 17.66 -11.99 -40.67
C ILE A 352 18.74 -12.42 -41.66
N GLY A 353 19.97 -12.60 -41.18
CA GLY A 353 21.09 -13.13 -41.96
C GLY A 353 21.60 -14.44 -41.35
N ASP A 354 21.91 -15.42 -42.19
CA ASP A 354 22.50 -16.69 -41.75
C ASP A 354 24.02 -16.56 -41.58
N LYS A 355 24.54 -16.89 -40.40
CA LYS A 355 25.99 -16.95 -40.10
C LYS A 355 26.76 -17.88 -41.06
N TYR A 356 26.10 -18.87 -41.67
CA TYR A 356 26.72 -19.85 -42.56
C TYR A 356 26.26 -19.77 -44.04
N GLY A 357 25.20 -19.02 -44.32
CA GLY A 357 24.45 -19.04 -45.57
C GLY A 357 24.85 -17.96 -46.58
N TYR A 358 23.94 -17.72 -47.54
CA TYR A 358 24.26 -17.03 -48.80
C TYR A 358 23.18 -16.02 -49.25
N ALA A 359 22.24 -15.71 -48.35
CA ALA A 359 21.06 -14.89 -48.58
C ALA A 359 20.67 -14.15 -47.28
N PHE A 360 19.70 -13.26 -47.37
CA PHE A 360 19.02 -12.62 -46.25
C PHE A 360 17.51 -12.76 -46.40
N ALA A 361 16.81 -12.64 -45.28
CA ALA A 361 15.37 -12.35 -45.22
C ALA A 361 15.15 -11.04 -44.46
N ALA A 362 14.08 -10.32 -44.76
CA ALA A 362 13.57 -9.24 -43.92
C ALA A 362 12.09 -9.49 -43.62
N ARG A 363 11.73 -9.50 -42.34
CA ARG A 363 10.34 -9.42 -41.88
C ARG A 363 9.93 -7.96 -41.84
N LYS A 364 8.90 -7.59 -42.60
CA LYS A 364 8.30 -6.24 -42.63
C LYS A 364 7.44 -5.96 -41.39
N THR A 365 7.00 -4.72 -41.25
CA THR A 365 6.08 -4.26 -40.18
C THR A 365 4.66 -4.79 -40.31
N ASP A 366 4.23 -5.19 -41.52
CA ASP A 366 2.96 -5.91 -41.75
C ASP A 366 3.06 -7.42 -41.43
N GLY A 367 4.26 -7.90 -41.06
CA GLY A 367 4.53 -9.32 -40.82
C GLY A 367 4.84 -10.13 -42.07
N SER A 368 4.91 -9.54 -43.26
CA SER A 368 5.34 -10.24 -44.48
C SER A 368 6.86 -10.48 -44.51
N VAL A 369 7.34 -11.42 -45.33
CA VAL A 369 8.79 -11.68 -45.51
C VAL A 369 9.24 -11.57 -46.97
N VAL A 370 10.26 -10.74 -47.19
CA VAL A 370 11.00 -10.58 -48.45
C VAL A 370 12.44 -11.10 -48.31
N THR A 371 13.09 -11.48 -49.41
CA THR A 371 14.44 -12.09 -49.39
C THR A 371 15.32 -11.62 -50.56
N TRP A 372 16.64 -11.73 -50.39
CA TRP A 372 17.63 -11.44 -51.45
C TRP A 372 18.94 -12.22 -51.24
N GLY A 373 19.82 -12.21 -52.25
CA GLY A 373 21.05 -13.01 -52.31
C GLY A 373 20.93 -14.21 -53.26
N ASP A 374 21.59 -15.33 -52.97
CA ASP A 374 21.52 -16.50 -53.85
C ASP A 374 20.14 -17.17 -53.74
N ALA A 375 19.35 -17.07 -54.81
CA ALA A 375 18.02 -17.66 -54.92
C ALA A 375 17.99 -19.17 -54.61
N ASN A 376 19.04 -19.92 -54.94
CA ASN A 376 19.12 -21.36 -54.65
C ASN A 376 19.21 -21.66 -53.15
N TYR A 377 19.58 -20.68 -52.33
CA TYR A 377 19.79 -20.77 -50.88
C TYR A 377 18.75 -19.96 -50.09
N GLY A 378 17.67 -19.53 -50.74
CA GLY A 378 16.54 -18.82 -50.11
C GLY A 378 16.44 -17.32 -50.44
N GLY A 379 17.33 -16.77 -51.27
CA GLY A 379 17.32 -15.37 -51.70
C GLY A 379 16.26 -15.00 -52.75
N ASN A 380 15.22 -15.83 -52.94
CA ASN A 380 14.02 -15.53 -53.70
C ASN A 380 12.83 -16.25 -53.03
N THR A 381 11.73 -15.51 -52.80
CA THR A 381 10.48 -16.00 -52.22
C THR A 381 9.24 -15.74 -53.09
N GLU A 382 9.40 -15.27 -54.34
CA GLU A 382 8.30 -14.86 -55.23
C GLU A 382 7.23 -15.96 -55.39
N ALA A 383 7.67 -17.22 -55.50
CA ALA A 383 6.79 -18.38 -55.67
C ALA A 383 5.96 -18.76 -54.42
N ILE A 384 6.24 -18.15 -53.26
CA ILE A 384 5.58 -18.44 -51.97
C ILE A 384 5.19 -17.17 -51.19
N ALA A 385 5.23 -15.98 -51.80
CA ALA A 385 4.97 -14.71 -51.11
C ALA A 385 3.61 -14.71 -50.38
N ASP A 386 2.56 -15.24 -51.02
CA ASP A 386 1.21 -15.40 -50.44
C ASP A 386 1.16 -16.26 -49.16
N GLN A 387 2.19 -17.07 -48.90
CA GLN A 387 2.28 -17.91 -47.69
C GLN A 387 3.05 -17.21 -46.56
N LEU A 388 3.98 -16.32 -46.92
CA LEU A 388 4.89 -15.59 -46.03
C LEU A 388 4.26 -14.28 -45.49
N THR A 389 2.98 -14.31 -45.13
CA THR A 389 2.29 -13.28 -44.34
C THR A 389 2.40 -13.58 -42.85
N ASP A 390 2.04 -12.65 -41.96
CA ASP A 390 1.85 -12.93 -40.52
C ASP A 390 3.03 -13.67 -39.84
N VAL A 391 4.25 -13.48 -40.31
CA VAL A 391 5.44 -14.20 -39.83
C VAL A 391 5.85 -13.65 -38.48
N LEU A 392 5.95 -14.52 -37.48
CA LEU A 392 6.47 -14.19 -36.16
C LEU A 392 8.00 -14.13 -36.19
N THR A 393 8.67 -15.17 -36.70
CA THR A 393 10.14 -15.22 -36.75
C THR A 393 10.65 -16.15 -37.85
N VAL A 394 11.92 -16.03 -38.21
CA VAL A 394 12.57 -16.83 -39.26
C VAL A 394 13.83 -17.47 -38.71
N ALA A 395 13.92 -18.80 -38.81
CA ALA A 395 15.11 -19.59 -38.52
C ALA A 395 15.90 -19.91 -39.80
N THR A 396 17.21 -20.08 -39.68
CA THR A 396 18.12 -20.26 -40.83
C THR A 396 19.04 -21.47 -40.65
N SER A 397 18.97 -22.39 -41.61
CA SER A 397 20.03 -23.38 -41.86
C SER A 397 20.89 -22.89 -43.04
N ARG A 398 22.10 -23.46 -43.17
CA ARG A 398 23.10 -23.14 -44.20
C ARG A 398 22.59 -23.16 -45.66
N TYR A 399 21.45 -23.81 -45.92
CA TYR A 399 20.87 -23.99 -47.24
C TYR A 399 19.41 -23.51 -47.38
N ALA A 400 18.73 -23.25 -46.28
CA ALA A 400 17.28 -23.11 -46.23
C ALA A 400 16.79 -22.29 -45.04
N PHE A 401 15.64 -21.65 -45.19
CA PHE A 401 14.96 -20.83 -44.19
C PHE A 401 13.64 -21.49 -43.76
N ALA A 402 13.22 -21.21 -42.53
CA ALA A 402 11.92 -21.64 -41.99
C ALA A 402 11.26 -20.48 -41.22
N ALA A 403 10.13 -19.98 -41.70
CA ALA A 403 9.33 -18.95 -41.05
C ALA A 403 8.26 -19.59 -40.16
N ILE A 404 8.21 -19.21 -38.89
CA ILE A 404 7.10 -19.50 -37.97
C ILE A 404 6.08 -18.37 -38.11
N LYS A 405 4.81 -18.69 -38.36
CA LYS A 405 3.69 -17.74 -38.45
C LYS A 405 3.05 -17.47 -37.08
N ASN A 406 2.28 -16.40 -36.96
CA ASN A 406 1.57 -16.01 -35.74
C ASN A 406 0.54 -17.05 -35.25
N ASP A 407 0.06 -17.94 -36.14
CA ASP A 407 -0.81 -19.09 -35.83
C ASP A 407 -0.03 -20.36 -35.43
N GLY A 408 1.31 -20.29 -35.37
CA GLY A 408 2.18 -21.42 -35.05
C GLY A 408 2.43 -22.39 -36.22
N THR A 409 1.97 -22.09 -37.44
CA THR A 409 2.34 -22.86 -38.64
C THR A 409 3.72 -22.49 -39.16
N VAL A 410 4.33 -23.34 -40.00
CA VAL A 410 5.68 -23.12 -40.54
C VAL A 410 5.69 -23.16 -42.07
N VAL A 411 6.42 -22.22 -42.69
CA VAL A 411 6.68 -22.17 -44.14
C VAL A 411 8.19 -22.25 -44.37
N THR A 412 8.64 -23.19 -45.21
CA THR A 412 10.06 -23.45 -45.50
C THR A 412 10.44 -23.13 -46.94
N TRP A 413 11.65 -22.64 -47.17
CA TRP A 413 12.15 -22.33 -48.52
C TRP A 413 13.69 -22.32 -48.62
N GLY A 414 14.18 -22.15 -49.85
CA GLY A 414 15.60 -22.29 -50.18
C GLY A 414 15.87 -23.64 -50.83
N ARG A 415 17.01 -24.26 -50.51
CA ARG A 415 17.46 -25.47 -51.22
C ARG A 415 16.82 -26.73 -50.65
N THR A 416 16.12 -27.48 -51.50
CA THR A 416 15.51 -28.78 -51.16
C THR A 416 16.43 -29.97 -51.32
N VAL A 417 17.45 -29.88 -52.20
CA VAL A 417 18.40 -30.96 -52.47
C VAL A 417 19.84 -30.44 -52.59
N GLU A 418 20.75 -30.99 -51.77
CA GLU A 418 22.20 -30.81 -51.88
C GLU A 418 22.87 -32.15 -52.22
N LYS A 419 24.04 -32.09 -52.87
CA LYS A 419 24.92 -33.23 -53.04
C LYS A 419 26.02 -33.19 -52.00
N ASP A 420 26.17 -34.28 -51.25
CA ASP A 420 27.23 -34.33 -50.26
C ASP A 420 28.61 -34.52 -50.89
N LYS A 421 29.60 -33.77 -50.39
CA LYS A 421 31.01 -33.93 -50.73
C LYS A 421 31.70 -34.95 -49.84
N ASP A 422 31.15 -35.19 -48.66
CA ASP A 422 31.65 -36.13 -47.67
C ASP A 422 31.06 -37.54 -47.91
N ASP A 423 29.84 -37.64 -48.45
CA ASP A 423 29.22 -38.90 -48.93
C ASP A 423 28.97 -38.92 -50.46
N ASN A 424 30.05 -39.23 -51.20
CA ASN A 424 30.01 -39.83 -52.54
C ASN A 424 29.17 -39.12 -53.63
N ASP A 425 28.94 -37.80 -53.55
CA ASP A 425 28.10 -37.02 -54.49
C ASP A 425 26.62 -37.47 -54.51
N VAL A 426 26.15 -38.11 -53.43
CA VAL A 426 24.76 -38.53 -53.24
C VAL A 426 23.88 -37.31 -52.98
N ALA A 427 22.74 -37.26 -53.68
CA ALA A 427 21.76 -36.21 -53.53
C ALA A 427 20.82 -36.50 -52.35
N VAL A 428 20.80 -35.60 -51.37
CA VAL A 428 20.02 -35.71 -50.13
C VAL A 428 18.96 -34.62 -50.03
N VAL A 429 17.82 -34.95 -49.43
CA VAL A 429 16.78 -33.96 -49.08
C VAL A 429 17.28 -33.12 -47.90
N ILE A 430 17.09 -31.81 -47.97
CA ILE A 430 17.55 -30.83 -46.97
C ILE A 430 16.45 -29.81 -46.66
N GLY A 431 16.59 -29.13 -45.52
CA GLY A 431 15.50 -28.50 -44.75
C GLY A 431 14.55 -27.48 -45.41
N ALA A 432 14.69 -27.12 -46.69
CA ALA A 432 13.65 -26.37 -47.38
C ALA A 432 12.43 -27.25 -47.73
N ASP A 433 12.62 -28.57 -47.89
CA ASP A 433 11.51 -29.50 -48.10
C ASP A 433 11.00 -30.01 -46.74
N SER A 434 9.78 -29.64 -46.40
CA SER A 434 9.07 -30.08 -45.20
C SER A 434 7.79 -30.87 -45.51
N SER A 435 7.62 -31.32 -46.76
CA SER A 435 6.34 -31.84 -47.28
C SER A 435 5.80 -33.04 -46.50
N ASP A 436 6.69 -33.94 -46.05
CA ASP A 436 6.33 -35.12 -45.24
C ASP A 436 5.85 -34.78 -43.81
N VAL A 437 6.13 -33.57 -43.31
CA VAL A 437 5.77 -33.12 -41.94
C VAL A 437 4.87 -31.89 -41.89
N THR A 438 4.46 -31.30 -43.02
CA THR A 438 3.68 -30.06 -43.09
C THR A 438 2.42 -30.08 -42.21
N SER A 439 1.73 -31.22 -42.08
CA SER A 439 0.54 -31.38 -41.23
C SER A 439 0.82 -31.46 -39.72
N GLN A 440 2.08 -31.62 -39.32
CA GLN A 440 2.55 -31.68 -37.93
C GLN A 440 3.11 -30.34 -37.45
N LEU A 441 3.58 -29.50 -38.39
CA LEU A 441 4.11 -28.15 -38.18
C LEU A 441 3.01 -27.12 -37.89
N THR A 442 2.28 -27.35 -36.80
CA THR A 442 1.32 -26.44 -36.16
C THR A 442 1.79 -26.10 -34.75
N ASP A 443 1.27 -25.05 -34.12
CA ASP A 443 1.57 -24.71 -32.71
C ASP A 443 3.07 -24.54 -32.39
N VAL A 444 3.91 -24.31 -33.40
CA VAL A 444 5.37 -24.20 -33.29
C VAL A 444 5.75 -22.89 -32.63
N VAL A 445 6.62 -22.96 -31.62
CA VAL A 445 7.09 -21.79 -30.84
C VAL A 445 8.56 -21.45 -31.05
N SER A 446 9.36 -22.41 -31.53
CA SER A 446 10.75 -22.16 -31.94
C SER A 446 11.26 -23.25 -32.89
N ILE A 447 12.31 -22.95 -33.65
CA ILE A 447 12.98 -23.88 -34.56
C ILE A 447 14.49 -23.81 -34.31
N ALA A 448 15.13 -24.96 -34.15
CA ALA A 448 16.58 -25.14 -34.20
C ALA A 448 17.00 -25.79 -35.54
N SER A 449 18.26 -25.62 -35.93
CA SER A 449 18.78 -26.07 -37.23
C SER A 449 20.20 -26.64 -37.11
N SER A 450 20.46 -27.79 -37.75
CA SER A 450 21.81 -28.24 -38.06
C SER A 450 22.29 -27.55 -39.35
N ASN A 451 23.40 -28.01 -39.95
CA ASN A 451 23.75 -27.54 -41.29
C ASN A 451 22.76 -28.01 -42.38
N TYR A 452 21.94 -29.04 -42.13
CA TYR A 452 21.19 -29.75 -43.19
C TYR A 452 19.73 -30.06 -42.84
N ALA A 453 19.37 -29.99 -41.56
CA ALA A 453 18.05 -30.37 -41.02
C ALA A 453 17.53 -29.32 -40.02
N PHE A 454 16.24 -29.39 -39.71
CA PHE A 454 15.53 -28.56 -38.75
C PHE A 454 14.81 -29.40 -37.68
N ALA A 455 14.60 -28.79 -36.53
CA ALA A 455 13.80 -29.33 -35.43
C ALA A 455 12.92 -28.22 -34.83
N ALA A 456 11.61 -28.33 -35.01
CA ALA A 456 10.60 -27.42 -34.46
C ALA A 456 10.15 -27.90 -33.06
N ILE A 457 10.18 -27.00 -32.08
CA ILE A 457 9.56 -27.22 -30.75
C ILE A 457 8.14 -26.64 -30.80
N LYS A 458 7.14 -27.45 -30.43
CA LYS A 458 5.73 -27.07 -30.31
C LYS A 458 5.41 -26.53 -28.90
N SER A 459 4.28 -25.83 -28.78
CA SER A 459 3.82 -25.20 -27.52
C SER A 459 3.54 -26.19 -26.37
N ASP A 460 3.34 -27.47 -26.68
CA ASP A 460 3.23 -28.58 -25.72
C ASP A 460 4.59 -29.20 -25.33
N GLY A 461 5.70 -28.70 -25.88
CA GLY A 461 7.05 -29.23 -25.70
C GLY A 461 7.35 -30.49 -26.51
N SER A 462 6.48 -30.88 -27.45
CA SER A 462 6.81 -31.91 -28.44
C SER A 462 7.72 -31.36 -29.56
N VAL A 463 8.41 -32.25 -30.29
CA VAL A 463 9.35 -31.86 -31.37
C VAL A 463 8.99 -32.53 -32.69
N VAL A 464 9.13 -31.79 -33.79
CA VAL A 464 8.98 -32.29 -35.17
C VAL A 464 10.25 -31.97 -35.96
N THR A 465 10.84 -32.94 -36.67
CA THR A 465 12.09 -32.78 -37.41
C THR A 465 11.91 -32.99 -38.91
N TRP A 466 12.76 -32.37 -39.74
CA TRP A 466 12.80 -32.59 -41.19
C TRP A 466 14.12 -32.14 -41.82
N GLY A 467 14.30 -32.41 -43.11
CA GLY A 467 15.57 -32.26 -43.83
C GLY A 467 16.35 -33.58 -43.85
N ASP A 468 17.68 -33.51 -43.85
CA ASP A 468 18.51 -34.70 -44.04
C ASP A 468 18.37 -35.71 -42.87
N PRO A 469 17.92 -36.96 -43.11
CA PRO A 469 17.67 -37.93 -42.04
C PRO A 469 18.90 -38.24 -41.20
N ALA A 470 20.04 -38.49 -41.84
CA ALA A 470 21.30 -38.84 -41.18
C ALA A 470 21.85 -37.69 -40.33
N ARG A 471 21.45 -36.44 -40.61
CA ARG A 471 21.94 -35.21 -39.96
C ARG A 471 20.90 -34.50 -39.10
N GLY A 472 19.96 -35.29 -38.56
CA GLY A 472 19.00 -34.89 -37.54
C GLY A 472 17.58 -34.61 -38.04
N GLY A 473 17.31 -34.83 -39.33
CA GLY A 473 15.96 -34.73 -39.90
C GLY A 473 15.04 -35.89 -39.51
N ASP A 474 15.61 -37.03 -39.11
CA ASP A 474 14.91 -38.20 -38.56
C ASP A 474 15.12 -38.28 -37.05
N SER A 475 14.01 -38.26 -36.29
CA SER A 475 13.95 -38.45 -34.84
C SER A 475 13.11 -39.67 -34.41
N ASP A 476 12.67 -40.54 -35.32
CA ASP A 476 11.71 -41.64 -35.02
C ASP A 476 12.19 -42.54 -33.86
N ALA A 477 13.50 -42.83 -33.82
CA ALA A 477 14.12 -43.64 -32.78
C ALA A 477 14.03 -43.04 -31.36
N VAL A 478 13.83 -41.73 -31.23
CA VAL A 478 13.73 -41.01 -29.95
C VAL A 478 12.41 -40.25 -29.78
N GLN A 479 11.50 -40.31 -30.75
CA GLN A 479 10.31 -39.45 -30.82
C GLN A 479 9.42 -39.51 -29.56
N ALA A 480 9.29 -40.69 -28.94
CA ALA A 480 8.54 -40.87 -27.69
C ALA A 480 9.18 -40.23 -26.44
N GLN A 481 10.43 -39.77 -26.53
CA GLN A 481 11.17 -39.08 -25.46
C GLN A 481 11.12 -37.55 -25.62
N LEU A 482 10.88 -37.07 -26.84
CA LEU A 482 10.81 -35.65 -27.22
C LEU A 482 9.46 -35.02 -26.80
N THR A 483 9.24 -34.97 -25.48
CA THR A 483 8.17 -34.24 -24.78
C THR A 483 8.78 -33.20 -23.86
N ASP A 484 8.03 -32.19 -23.43
CA ASP A 484 8.50 -31.19 -22.44
C ASP A 484 9.83 -30.52 -22.81
N VAL A 485 10.19 -30.48 -24.10
CA VAL A 485 11.44 -29.91 -24.60
C VAL A 485 11.36 -28.39 -24.51
N VAL A 486 12.39 -27.77 -23.91
CA VAL A 486 12.47 -26.31 -23.68
C VAL A 486 13.55 -25.63 -24.50
N SER A 487 14.54 -26.38 -25.00
CA SER A 487 15.54 -25.88 -25.96
C SER A 487 16.19 -27.03 -26.72
N ILE A 488 16.74 -26.71 -27.90
CA ILE A 488 17.52 -27.65 -28.72
C ILE A 488 18.84 -26.97 -29.08
N THR A 489 19.96 -27.66 -28.87
CA THR A 489 21.28 -27.27 -29.37
C THR A 489 21.65 -28.18 -30.53
N SER A 490 22.26 -27.64 -31.59
CA SER A 490 22.69 -28.39 -32.77
C SER A 490 24.21 -28.35 -32.93
N ASN A 491 24.74 -29.34 -33.65
CA ASN A 491 26.04 -29.27 -34.30
C ASN A 491 25.83 -29.36 -35.83
N ALA A 492 26.85 -29.69 -36.62
CA ALA A 492 26.69 -29.80 -38.08
C ALA A 492 25.88 -31.02 -38.55
N TYR A 493 25.73 -32.07 -37.72
CA TYR A 493 25.21 -33.40 -38.06
C TYR A 493 24.19 -33.97 -37.05
N ALA A 494 23.92 -33.29 -35.94
CA ALA A 494 23.13 -33.82 -34.83
C ALA A 494 22.46 -32.72 -33.98
N PHE A 495 21.53 -33.15 -33.11
CA PHE A 495 20.79 -32.33 -32.17
C PHE A 495 20.81 -32.90 -30.74
N ALA A 496 20.69 -32.02 -29.76
CA ALA A 496 20.54 -32.30 -28.35
C ALA A 496 19.40 -31.43 -27.76
N ALA A 497 18.27 -32.05 -27.44
CA ALA A 497 17.10 -31.42 -26.83
C ALA A 497 17.19 -31.46 -25.30
N ILE A 498 17.12 -30.31 -24.64
CA ILE A 498 16.99 -30.20 -23.18
C ILE A 498 15.50 -30.19 -22.82
N LYS A 499 15.09 -31.13 -21.97
CA LYS A 499 13.73 -31.23 -21.39
C LYS A 499 13.61 -30.36 -20.14
N LYS A 500 12.38 -30.03 -19.76
CA LYS A 500 12.02 -29.19 -18.60
C LYS A 500 12.51 -29.70 -17.23
N ASP A 501 12.82 -30.99 -17.13
CA ASP A 501 13.42 -31.66 -15.96
C ASP A 501 14.96 -31.63 -15.97
N GLY A 502 15.59 -31.11 -17.03
CA GLY A 502 17.03 -31.13 -17.25
C GLY A 502 17.55 -32.43 -17.88
N THR A 503 16.69 -33.34 -18.33
CA THR A 503 17.10 -34.52 -19.10
C THR A 503 17.44 -34.12 -20.55
N VAL A 504 18.46 -34.72 -21.18
CA VAL A 504 18.81 -34.45 -22.59
C VAL A 504 18.53 -35.66 -23.48
N VAL A 505 17.89 -35.42 -24.62
CA VAL A 505 17.64 -36.41 -25.68
C VAL A 505 18.45 -36.02 -26.92
N THR A 506 19.15 -36.98 -27.55
CA THR A 506 20.05 -36.73 -28.69
C THR A 506 19.67 -37.54 -29.92
N TRP A 507 19.83 -36.97 -31.12
CA TRP A 507 19.63 -37.68 -32.39
C TRP A 507 20.47 -37.06 -33.53
N GLY A 508 20.49 -37.72 -34.70
CA GLY A 508 21.39 -37.42 -35.82
C GLY A 508 22.48 -38.48 -36.01
N ASP A 509 23.64 -38.09 -36.56
CA ASP A 509 24.70 -38.99 -37.02
C ASP A 509 25.24 -39.92 -35.91
N VAL A 510 24.91 -41.21 -36.02
CA VAL A 510 25.43 -42.31 -35.19
C VAL A 510 26.63 -42.99 -35.87
N ALA A 511 26.68 -43.01 -37.20
CA ALA A 511 27.61 -43.84 -37.96
C ALA A 511 29.08 -43.44 -37.74
N GLU A 512 29.29 -42.13 -37.58
CA GLU A 512 30.59 -41.51 -37.32
C GLU A 512 30.60 -40.85 -35.92
N GLU A 513 29.65 -41.24 -35.05
CA GLU A 513 29.41 -40.70 -33.71
C GLU A 513 29.26 -39.17 -33.64
N ARG A 514 28.84 -38.45 -34.70
CA ARG A 514 28.92 -36.97 -34.77
C ARG A 514 27.83 -36.22 -34.00
N GLY A 515 27.55 -36.66 -32.77
CA GLY A 515 26.78 -35.92 -31.75
C GLY A 515 25.56 -36.68 -31.23
N ASN A 516 25.14 -37.73 -31.93
CA ASN A 516 24.23 -38.72 -31.37
C ASN A 516 25.02 -39.75 -30.55
N THR A 517 24.43 -40.30 -29.49
CA THR A 517 25.09 -41.31 -28.64
C THR A 517 24.13 -42.42 -28.23
N THR A 518 24.62 -43.66 -28.25
CA THR A 518 23.92 -44.84 -27.75
C THR A 518 24.61 -45.46 -26.53
N ASP A 519 25.63 -44.80 -25.96
CA ASP A 519 26.32 -45.27 -24.75
C ASP A 519 25.47 -44.97 -23.51
N SER A 520 24.96 -46.02 -22.86
CA SER A 520 24.19 -45.91 -21.62
C SER A 520 24.96 -45.19 -20.50
N ALA A 521 26.29 -45.33 -20.43
CA ALA A 521 27.08 -44.65 -19.41
C ALA A 521 27.17 -43.13 -19.62
N ILE A 522 26.91 -42.64 -20.85
CA ILE A 522 26.72 -41.22 -21.15
C ILE A 522 25.27 -40.82 -20.91
N LEU A 523 24.30 -41.59 -21.42
CA LEU A 523 22.86 -41.30 -21.28
C LEU A 523 22.44 -41.19 -19.80
N ASP A 524 22.94 -42.07 -18.93
CA ASP A 524 22.71 -42.04 -17.46
C ASP A 524 23.23 -40.75 -16.79
N GLN A 525 24.13 -39.99 -17.45
CA GLN A 525 24.67 -38.72 -16.97
C GLN A 525 23.97 -37.48 -17.55
N LEU A 526 23.15 -37.63 -18.59
CA LEU A 526 22.44 -36.55 -19.28
C LEU A 526 21.18 -36.08 -18.52
N VAL A 527 21.33 -35.84 -17.22
CA VAL A 527 20.25 -35.43 -16.30
C VAL A 527 20.64 -34.21 -15.48
N GLY A 528 19.68 -33.33 -15.19
CA GLY A 528 19.92 -32.06 -14.51
C GLY A 528 20.80 -31.07 -15.29
N VAL A 529 20.86 -31.18 -16.62
CA VAL A 529 21.58 -30.30 -17.54
C VAL A 529 20.91 -28.93 -17.62
N THR A 530 21.73 -27.87 -17.71
CA THR A 530 21.28 -26.47 -17.79
C THR A 530 21.79 -25.71 -19.01
N LYS A 531 22.87 -26.17 -19.66
CA LYS A 531 23.40 -25.61 -20.92
C LYS A 531 24.10 -26.71 -21.72
N VAL A 532 23.96 -26.69 -23.04
CA VAL A 532 24.74 -27.51 -23.98
C VAL A 532 25.51 -26.58 -24.92
N VAL A 533 26.71 -26.99 -25.34
CA VAL A 533 27.50 -26.36 -26.42
C VAL A 533 28.03 -27.43 -27.37
N ALA A 534 28.38 -27.03 -28.59
CA ALA A 534 28.74 -27.92 -29.68
C ALA A 534 30.09 -27.57 -30.31
N THR A 535 30.87 -28.58 -30.71
CA THR A 535 31.91 -28.45 -31.75
C THR A 535 31.27 -28.77 -33.11
N ASN A 536 32.05 -29.09 -34.14
CA ASN A 536 31.49 -29.56 -35.42
C ASN A 536 30.68 -30.87 -35.28
N GLY A 537 31.17 -31.82 -34.48
CA GLY A 537 30.59 -33.17 -34.35
C GLY A 537 30.45 -33.68 -32.89
N GLY A 538 30.87 -32.92 -31.89
CA GLY A 538 30.70 -33.26 -30.49
C GLY A 538 29.76 -32.29 -29.75
N PHE A 539 29.36 -32.66 -28.55
CA PHE A 539 28.64 -31.83 -27.59
C PHE A 539 29.26 -31.89 -26.19
N ALA A 540 29.02 -30.84 -25.40
CA ALA A 540 29.28 -30.80 -23.97
C ALA A 540 28.09 -30.18 -23.22
N ALA A 541 27.68 -30.80 -22.10
CA ALA A 541 26.56 -30.38 -21.27
C ALA A 541 27.04 -29.98 -19.86
N LEU A 542 26.70 -28.77 -19.43
CA LEU A 542 26.87 -28.28 -18.06
C LEU A 542 25.65 -28.67 -17.23
N LYS A 543 25.91 -29.30 -16.09
CA LYS A 543 24.88 -29.77 -15.15
C LYS A 543 24.72 -28.78 -13.99
N SER A 544 23.53 -28.78 -13.40
CA SER A 544 23.15 -27.95 -12.25
C SER A 544 24.05 -28.16 -11.03
N ASP A 545 24.60 -29.36 -10.86
CA ASP A 545 25.62 -29.73 -9.86
C ASP A 545 27.04 -29.22 -10.16
N LYS A 546 27.21 -28.39 -11.21
CA LYS A 546 28.48 -27.80 -11.66
C LYS A 546 29.51 -28.82 -12.16
N THR A 547 29.03 -29.97 -12.65
CA THR A 547 29.80 -30.94 -13.44
C THR A 547 29.55 -30.81 -14.95
N VAL A 548 30.43 -31.37 -15.78
CA VAL A 548 30.24 -31.43 -17.24
C VAL A 548 30.39 -32.85 -17.76
N VAL A 549 29.51 -33.24 -18.68
CA VAL A 549 29.59 -34.47 -19.49
C VAL A 549 29.70 -34.09 -20.97
N SER A 550 30.47 -34.84 -21.76
CA SER A 550 30.67 -34.59 -23.20
C SER A 550 30.59 -35.87 -24.01
N TRP A 551 30.07 -35.78 -25.23
CA TRP A 551 29.84 -36.92 -26.12
C TRP A 551 29.92 -36.52 -27.59
N GLY A 552 29.99 -37.52 -28.46
CA GLY A 552 30.16 -37.36 -29.90
C GLY A 552 31.62 -37.12 -30.34
N ASP A 553 31.93 -37.55 -31.56
CA ASP A 553 33.28 -37.61 -32.18
C ASP A 553 34.34 -38.27 -31.27
N LEU A 554 33.91 -39.19 -30.40
CA LEU A 554 34.76 -39.88 -29.43
C LEU A 554 35.67 -40.91 -30.10
N THR A 555 35.50 -41.18 -31.40
CA THR A 555 36.39 -41.98 -32.23
C THR A 555 37.83 -41.44 -32.21
N SER A 556 37.98 -40.10 -32.13
CA SER A 556 39.28 -39.46 -31.88
C SER A 556 39.63 -39.51 -30.38
N ASP A 557 40.88 -39.87 -30.05
CA ASP A 557 41.37 -39.79 -28.66
C ASP A 557 41.51 -38.35 -28.14
N TYR A 558 41.34 -37.35 -29.02
CA TYR A 558 41.37 -35.93 -28.69
C TYR A 558 40.04 -35.42 -28.12
N MET A 559 38.89 -35.83 -28.67
CA MET A 559 37.56 -35.36 -28.23
C MET A 559 37.09 -35.96 -26.89
N LYS A 560 37.64 -37.10 -26.47
CA LYS A 560 37.35 -37.67 -25.15
C LYS A 560 37.83 -36.72 -24.04
N ALA A 561 36.97 -36.46 -23.04
CA ALA A 561 37.34 -35.63 -21.90
C ALA A 561 38.52 -36.27 -21.13
N TYR A 562 39.70 -35.63 -21.19
CA TYR A 562 40.98 -36.17 -20.70
C TYR A 562 40.97 -36.64 -19.24
N ASP A 563 40.18 -35.97 -18.38
CA ASP A 563 39.97 -36.33 -16.99
C ASP A 563 38.65 -35.75 -16.47
N ALA A 564 37.60 -36.56 -16.41
CA ALA A 564 36.28 -36.15 -15.94
C ALA A 564 36.28 -35.64 -14.48
N THR A 565 37.26 -36.02 -13.64
CA THR A 565 37.32 -35.53 -12.25
C THR A 565 37.64 -34.03 -12.17
N LYS A 566 38.29 -33.49 -13.21
CA LYS A 566 38.60 -32.05 -13.32
C LYS A 566 37.42 -31.21 -13.78
N LEU A 567 36.38 -31.81 -14.34
CA LEU A 567 35.16 -31.15 -14.83
C LEU A 567 34.15 -30.95 -13.68
N THR A 568 34.62 -30.26 -12.64
CA THR A 568 33.90 -29.98 -11.39
C THR A 568 34.06 -28.51 -10.99
N ASN A 569 33.04 -27.94 -10.34
CA ASN A 569 32.93 -26.50 -10.03
C ASN A 569 32.96 -25.61 -11.29
N ILE A 570 32.33 -26.08 -12.37
CA ILE A 570 32.26 -25.35 -13.65
C ILE A 570 31.21 -24.23 -13.56
N SER A 571 31.62 -22.99 -13.84
CA SER A 571 30.73 -21.83 -13.93
C SER A 571 30.05 -21.74 -15.30
N ASP A 572 30.81 -21.93 -16.38
CA ASP A 572 30.31 -21.95 -17.76
C ASP A 572 31.13 -22.86 -18.71
N ILE A 573 30.56 -23.21 -19.86
CA ILE A 573 31.21 -23.96 -20.95
C ILE A 573 31.11 -23.24 -22.31
N THR A 574 32.12 -23.43 -23.15
CA THR A 574 32.21 -22.89 -24.51
C THR A 574 32.99 -23.83 -25.42
N SER A 575 33.01 -23.56 -26.73
CA SER A 575 33.65 -24.37 -27.75
C SER A 575 34.08 -23.54 -28.96
N ASN A 576 35.04 -24.06 -29.72
CA ASN A 576 35.28 -23.69 -31.11
C ASN A 576 34.92 -24.88 -32.03
N TYR A 577 35.43 -24.93 -33.25
CA TYR A 577 35.08 -26.00 -34.21
C TYR A 577 35.62 -27.40 -33.82
N TYR A 578 36.67 -27.47 -32.98
CA TYR A 578 37.41 -28.71 -32.65
C TYR A 578 37.78 -28.88 -31.17
N ALA A 579 37.48 -27.92 -30.30
CA ALA A 579 37.84 -27.95 -28.88
C ALA A 579 36.73 -27.39 -27.99
N PHE A 580 36.65 -27.95 -26.78
CA PHE A 580 35.79 -27.50 -25.68
C PHE A 580 36.62 -26.86 -24.57
N LEU A 581 36.03 -25.89 -23.89
CA LEU A 581 36.57 -25.28 -22.68
C LEU A 581 35.47 -25.19 -21.60
N ALA A 582 35.87 -25.43 -20.35
CA ALA A 582 35.05 -25.24 -19.17
C ALA A 582 35.75 -24.24 -18.23
N ILE A 583 35.07 -23.13 -17.93
CA ILE A 583 35.52 -22.10 -16.98
C ILE A 583 35.07 -22.53 -15.58
N LYS A 584 35.93 -22.41 -14.58
CA LYS A 584 35.61 -22.72 -13.18
C LYS A 584 35.13 -21.50 -12.41
N THR A 585 34.47 -21.74 -11.28
CA THR A 585 34.00 -20.69 -10.37
C THR A 585 35.11 -19.83 -9.75
N ASP A 586 36.38 -20.25 -9.82
CA ASP A 586 37.54 -19.45 -9.44
C ASP A 586 38.10 -18.57 -10.59
N GLY A 587 37.75 -18.89 -11.84
CA GLY A 587 38.28 -18.26 -13.07
C GLY A 587 39.45 -19.02 -13.71
N SER A 588 39.78 -20.23 -13.24
CA SER A 588 40.65 -21.16 -13.98
C SER A 588 39.89 -21.89 -15.10
N VAL A 589 40.60 -22.48 -16.06
CA VAL A 589 40.00 -23.13 -17.24
C VAL A 589 40.47 -24.58 -17.37
N VAL A 590 39.61 -25.46 -17.89
CA VAL A 590 39.94 -26.83 -18.31
C VAL A 590 39.49 -27.02 -19.75
N GLY A 591 40.33 -27.63 -20.60
CA GLY A 591 40.05 -27.85 -22.02
C GLY A 591 40.18 -29.31 -22.43
N TRP A 592 39.49 -29.69 -23.51
CA TRP A 592 39.61 -31.01 -24.17
C TRP A 592 39.19 -30.89 -25.65
N GLY A 593 39.59 -31.86 -26.47
CA GLY A 593 39.57 -31.76 -27.94
C GLY A 593 40.96 -31.65 -28.56
N TYR A 594 41.03 -31.14 -29.78
CA TYR A 594 42.29 -31.06 -30.54
C TYR A 594 43.25 -30.06 -29.90
N SER A 595 44.45 -30.53 -29.52
CA SER A 595 45.41 -29.76 -28.72
C SER A 595 45.95 -28.52 -29.45
N SER A 596 46.19 -28.65 -30.76
CA SER A 596 46.52 -27.54 -31.68
C SER A 596 45.46 -26.44 -31.71
N ASN A 597 44.20 -26.80 -31.45
CA ASN A 597 43.04 -25.93 -31.63
C ASN A 597 42.55 -25.34 -30.30
N GLY A 598 43.46 -25.23 -29.32
CA GLY A 598 43.22 -24.58 -28.03
C GLY A 598 42.96 -25.52 -26.85
N ALA A 599 42.95 -26.85 -27.05
CA ALA A 599 42.80 -27.82 -25.96
C ALA A 599 44.12 -28.25 -25.28
N ASN A 600 45.26 -27.63 -25.61
CA ASN A 600 46.54 -27.93 -24.99
C ASN A 600 46.51 -27.66 -23.47
N GLN A 601 46.69 -28.73 -22.68
CA GLN A 601 46.69 -28.65 -21.22
C GLN A 601 47.77 -27.71 -20.66
N THR A 602 48.90 -27.51 -21.34
CA THR A 602 49.96 -26.63 -20.85
C THR A 602 49.51 -25.17 -20.84
N ASP A 603 48.83 -24.75 -21.90
CA ASP A 603 48.38 -23.37 -22.09
C ASP A 603 47.12 -23.12 -21.27
N VAL A 604 46.15 -24.05 -21.30
CA VAL A 604 44.87 -23.90 -20.62
C VAL A 604 45.00 -23.94 -19.09
N ASN A 605 45.84 -24.82 -18.51
CA ASN A 605 46.05 -24.84 -17.05
C ASN A 605 46.90 -23.65 -16.54
N ALA A 606 47.44 -22.80 -17.42
CA ALA A 606 48.09 -21.55 -17.05
C ALA A 606 47.12 -20.35 -16.96
N LEU A 607 45.86 -20.52 -17.40
CA LEU A 607 44.85 -19.47 -17.37
C LEU A 607 44.24 -19.33 -15.96
N THR A 608 44.28 -18.12 -15.42
CA THR A 608 43.56 -17.72 -14.20
C THR A 608 42.76 -16.45 -14.44
N ASP A 609 41.78 -16.23 -13.57
CA ASP A 609 40.97 -15.00 -13.55
C ASP A 609 40.23 -14.69 -14.86
N VAL A 610 39.93 -15.71 -15.66
CA VAL A 610 39.12 -15.60 -16.88
C VAL A 610 37.66 -15.29 -16.50
N VAL A 611 37.04 -14.36 -17.23
CA VAL A 611 35.62 -13.98 -17.08
C VAL A 611 34.78 -14.32 -18.31
N SER A 612 35.39 -14.30 -19.51
CA SER A 612 34.72 -14.67 -20.76
C SER A 612 35.75 -15.10 -21.81
N ILE A 613 35.29 -15.84 -22.83
CA ILE A 613 36.14 -16.39 -23.90
C ILE A 613 35.43 -16.22 -25.25
N ALA A 614 36.10 -15.58 -26.20
CA ALA A 614 35.76 -15.58 -27.62
C ALA A 614 36.56 -16.65 -28.37
N ASN A 615 36.09 -17.05 -29.55
CA ASN A 615 36.76 -18.02 -30.43
C ASN A 615 36.61 -17.65 -31.90
N THR A 616 37.65 -17.86 -32.70
CA THR A 616 37.51 -18.10 -34.14
C THR A 616 37.21 -19.58 -34.37
N LYS A 617 37.32 -20.08 -35.61
CA LYS A 617 37.17 -21.52 -35.86
C LYS A 617 38.13 -22.38 -35.01
N GLU A 618 39.38 -21.95 -34.83
CA GLU A 618 40.49 -22.83 -34.39
C GLU A 618 41.39 -22.23 -33.28
N SER A 619 41.08 -21.04 -32.77
CA SER A 619 41.77 -20.43 -31.62
C SER A 619 40.78 -19.90 -30.57
N PHE A 620 41.31 -19.41 -29.44
CA PHE A 620 40.55 -18.74 -28.38
C PHE A 620 41.22 -17.44 -27.94
N ALA A 621 40.40 -16.51 -27.42
CA ALA A 621 40.81 -15.29 -26.75
C ALA A 621 40.01 -15.11 -25.45
N ALA A 622 40.68 -15.14 -24.30
CA ALA A 622 40.05 -15.01 -22.98
C ALA A 622 40.23 -13.59 -22.42
N ILE A 623 39.13 -12.94 -22.03
CA ILE A 623 39.16 -11.71 -21.22
C ILE A 623 39.30 -12.10 -19.75
N LYS A 624 40.17 -11.41 -19.01
CA LYS A 624 40.39 -11.59 -17.57
C LYS A 624 39.71 -10.51 -16.72
N LYS A 625 39.58 -10.76 -15.41
CA LYS A 625 39.00 -9.83 -14.39
C LYS A 625 39.66 -8.44 -14.36
N ASP A 626 40.88 -8.32 -14.89
CA ASP A 626 41.67 -7.08 -14.98
C ASP A 626 41.61 -6.42 -16.38
N GLY A 627 40.68 -6.82 -17.24
CA GLY A 627 40.50 -6.30 -18.60
C GLY A 627 41.57 -6.73 -19.60
N THR A 628 42.56 -7.53 -19.19
CA THR A 628 43.60 -8.03 -20.11
C THR A 628 43.15 -9.26 -20.89
N VAL A 629 43.72 -9.48 -22.07
CA VAL A 629 43.40 -10.63 -22.92
C VAL A 629 44.58 -11.60 -23.04
N ILE A 630 44.29 -12.90 -23.04
CA ILE A 630 45.25 -13.97 -23.39
C ILE A 630 44.69 -14.77 -24.58
N THR A 631 45.53 -15.06 -25.57
CA THR A 631 45.17 -15.79 -26.80
C THR A 631 45.99 -17.07 -26.96
N TRP A 632 45.37 -18.15 -27.46
CA TRP A 632 46.03 -19.45 -27.69
C TRP A 632 45.23 -20.32 -28.69
N GLY A 633 45.87 -21.32 -29.30
CA GLY A 633 45.30 -22.17 -30.35
C GLY A 633 46.18 -22.21 -31.60
N ASP A 634 45.56 -22.24 -32.79
CA ASP A 634 46.28 -22.17 -34.06
C ASP A 634 46.55 -20.71 -34.49
N ASP A 635 47.83 -20.37 -34.69
CA ASP A 635 48.26 -19.00 -35.02
C ASP A 635 47.73 -18.53 -36.37
N ALA A 636 47.52 -19.44 -37.33
CA ALA A 636 46.88 -19.13 -38.59
C ALA A 636 45.38 -18.80 -38.43
N PHE A 637 44.80 -18.96 -37.23
CA PHE A 637 43.45 -18.59 -36.87
C PHE A 637 43.39 -17.59 -35.71
N GLY A 638 44.47 -16.84 -35.48
CA GLY A 638 44.48 -15.63 -34.65
C GLY A 638 44.88 -15.80 -33.18
N SER A 639 45.56 -16.89 -32.81
CA SER A 639 46.19 -16.94 -31.48
C SER A 639 47.43 -16.06 -31.33
N ASP A 640 48.14 -15.74 -32.42
CA ASP A 640 49.23 -14.76 -32.36
C ASP A 640 48.66 -13.33 -32.19
N SER A 641 48.89 -12.78 -31.00
CA SER A 641 48.59 -11.39 -30.63
C SER A 641 49.85 -10.59 -30.28
N ALA A 642 51.05 -11.12 -30.57
CA ALA A 642 52.32 -10.56 -30.09
C ALA A 642 52.58 -9.12 -30.57
N THR A 643 51.99 -8.72 -31.70
CA THR A 643 52.06 -7.37 -32.27
C THR A 643 51.19 -6.34 -31.56
N VAL A 644 50.12 -6.77 -30.87
CA VAL A 644 49.13 -5.90 -30.21
C VAL A 644 49.03 -6.11 -28.70
N LYS A 645 49.82 -7.04 -28.14
CA LYS A 645 49.77 -7.49 -26.74
C LYS A 645 49.71 -6.35 -25.71
N ASP A 646 50.52 -5.31 -25.89
CA ASP A 646 50.58 -4.19 -24.94
C ASP A 646 49.35 -3.25 -25.03
N SER A 647 48.50 -3.42 -26.05
CA SER A 647 47.21 -2.73 -26.22
C SER A 647 46.00 -3.56 -25.77
N LEU A 648 46.18 -4.85 -25.46
CA LEU A 648 45.14 -5.77 -24.99
C LEU A 648 44.89 -5.63 -23.48
N THR A 649 44.56 -4.40 -23.07
CA THR A 649 44.13 -3.99 -21.72
C THR A 649 42.72 -3.42 -21.79
N ASP A 650 42.01 -3.30 -20.67
CA ASP A 650 40.72 -2.57 -20.59
C ASP A 650 39.64 -3.06 -21.59
N ILE A 651 39.71 -4.33 -22.01
CA ILE A 651 38.84 -4.91 -23.01
C ILE A 651 37.50 -5.32 -22.39
N VAL A 652 36.40 -4.81 -22.95
CA VAL A 652 35.03 -5.10 -22.50
C VAL A 652 34.33 -6.17 -23.34
N SER A 653 34.72 -6.34 -24.61
CA SER A 653 34.24 -7.45 -25.44
C SER A 653 35.20 -7.77 -26.59
N ILE A 654 35.10 -8.99 -27.14
CA ILE A 654 35.82 -9.45 -28.33
C ILE A 654 34.81 -10.01 -29.33
N LYS A 655 35.03 -9.77 -30.63
CA LYS A 655 34.31 -10.37 -31.74
C LYS A 655 35.24 -11.14 -32.67
N ASP A 656 34.71 -12.24 -33.20
CA ASP A 656 35.35 -13.19 -34.11
C ASP A 656 34.99 -12.91 -35.57
N SER A 657 35.97 -13.09 -36.46
CA SER A 657 35.72 -13.58 -37.82
C SER A 657 36.15 -15.05 -37.90
N TYR A 658 36.23 -15.64 -39.09
CA TYR A 658 36.67 -17.03 -39.22
C TYR A 658 38.13 -17.27 -38.77
N LYS A 659 38.99 -16.24 -38.76
CA LYS A 659 40.45 -16.32 -38.52
C LYS A 659 41.08 -15.10 -37.80
N ALA A 660 40.28 -14.10 -37.42
CA ALA A 660 40.76 -12.87 -36.80
C ALA A 660 39.82 -12.40 -35.68
N TYR A 661 40.29 -11.44 -34.89
CA TYR A 661 39.57 -10.86 -33.76
C TYR A 661 39.56 -9.33 -33.81
N ALA A 662 38.51 -8.76 -33.24
CA ALA A 662 38.39 -7.35 -32.91
C ALA A 662 37.92 -7.17 -31.46
N ALA A 663 38.74 -6.53 -30.63
CA ALA A 663 38.47 -6.27 -29.22
C ALA A 663 38.05 -4.81 -29.01
N LEU A 664 36.90 -4.60 -28.39
CA LEU A 664 36.38 -3.29 -27.98
C LEU A 664 36.89 -2.94 -26.58
N LYS A 665 37.52 -1.78 -26.44
CA LYS A 665 37.97 -1.21 -25.16
C LYS A 665 36.83 -0.46 -24.46
N ASP A 666 36.97 -0.22 -23.16
CA ASP A 666 36.02 0.57 -22.35
C ASP A 666 35.88 2.04 -22.81
N ASP A 667 36.95 2.64 -23.34
CA ASP A 667 36.95 3.99 -23.94
C ASP A 667 36.22 4.07 -25.30
N GLY A 668 35.85 2.93 -25.90
CA GLY A 668 35.20 2.85 -27.20
C GLY A 668 36.17 2.79 -28.40
N THR A 669 37.46 2.56 -28.18
CA THR A 669 38.42 2.22 -29.24
C THR A 669 38.47 0.71 -29.54
N VAL A 670 39.07 0.32 -30.67
CA VAL A 670 39.14 -1.09 -31.10
C VAL A 670 40.57 -1.53 -31.41
N VAL A 671 40.95 -2.72 -30.96
CA VAL A 671 42.23 -3.40 -31.24
C VAL A 671 41.97 -4.67 -32.05
N THR A 672 42.69 -4.91 -33.15
CA THR A 672 42.47 -6.06 -34.05
C THR A 672 43.73 -6.91 -34.23
N TRP A 673 43.58 -8.22 -34.42
CA TRP A 673 44.68 -9.13 -34.73
C TRP A 673 44.21 -10.43 -35.40
N GLY A 674 45.16 -11.24 -35.88
CA GLY A 674 44.92 -12.47 -36.64
C GLY A 674 45.15 -12.28 -38.14
N ASP A 675 44.53 -13.12 -38.98
CA ASP A 675 44.76 -13.11 -40.43
C ASP A 675 44.25 -11.81 -41.09
N ASP A 676 45.15 -11.04 -41.70
CA ASP A 676 44.88 -9.79 -42.42
C ASP A 676 43.69 -9.93 -43.40
N GLY A 677 43.67 -11.02 -44.18
CA GLY A 677 42.65 -11.29 -45.20
C GLY A 677 41.29 -11.69 -44.62
N TYR A 678 41.17 -11.70 -43.30
CA TYR A 678 39.96 -12.00 -42.53
C TYR A 678 39.64 -10.89 -41.50
N GLY A 679 40.31 -9.73 -41.59
CA GLY A 679 40.05 -8.56 -40.75
C GLY A 679 40.98 -8.38 -39.54
N GLY A 680 42.08 -9.13 -39.46
CA GLY A 680 43.09 -8.94 -38.40
C GLY A 680 43.80 -7.57 -38.45
N LEU A 681 43.90 -6.99 -39.65
CA LEU A 681 44.53 -5.70 -39.88
C LEU A 681 43.48 -4.59 -40.09
N SER A 682 43.54 -3.55 -39.25
CA SER A 682 42.64 -2.38 -39.28
C SER A 682 43.37 -1.05 -39.55
N THR A 683 44.64 -1.10 -39.95
CA THR A 683 45.54 0.08 -40.08
C THR A 683 45.06 1.16 -41.06
N ALA A 684 44.16 0.82 -41.98
CA ALA A 684 43.53 1.77 -42.89
C ALA A 684 42.44 2.64 -42.23
N VAL A 685 41.85 2.18 -41.12
CA VAL A 685 40.67 2.80 -40.46
C VAL A 685 40.87 3.06 -38.97
N THR A 686 42.07 2.84 -38.41
CA THR A 686 42.34 2.96 -36.97
C THR A 686 42.00 4.33 -36.38
N ALA A 687 42.00 5.40 -37.18
CA ALA A 687 41.60 6.74 -36.75
C ALA A 687 40.09 6.90 -36.54
N ASP A 688 39.28 6.09 -37.23
CA ASP A 688 37.81 6.13 -37.22
C ASP A 688 37.21 5.10 -36.26
N LEU A 689 38.00 4.13 -35.80
CA LEU A 689 37.65 3.14 -34.77
C LEU A 689 37.67 3.75 -33.35
N ILE A 690 36.89 4.81 -33.17
CA ILE A 690 36.67 5.57 -31.93
C ILE A 690 35.16 5.71 -31.66
N ASP A 691 34.77 5.85 -30.39
CA ASP A 691 33.36 5.91 -29.98
C ASP A 691 32.52 4.70 -30.47
N VAL A 692 33.12 3.53 -30.63
CA VAL A 692 32.46 2.29 -30.99
C VAL A 692 31.58 1.80 -29.82
N VAL A 693 30.37 1.34 -30.13
CA VAL A 693 29.42 0.74 -29.16
C VAL A 693 29.19 -0.74 -29.38
N SER A 694 29.35 -1.22 -30.62
CA SER A 694 29.27 -2.64 -30.94
C SER A 694 30.07 -2.96 -32.20
N ILE A 695 30.46 -4.23 -32.34
CA ILE A 695 31.14 -4.76 -33.52
C ILE A 695 30.32 -5.93 -34.05
N SER A 696 30.09 -5.94 -35.36
CA SER A 696 29.55 -7.06 -36.13
C SER A 696 30.64 -7.61 -37.07
N SER A 697 30.47 -8.85 -37.52
CA SER A 697 31.42 -9.54 -38.38
C SER A 697 30.73 -10.50 -39.33
N ASN A 698 31.42 -10.82 -40.42
CA ASN A 698 31.10 -11.95 -41.29
C ASN A 698 32.32 -12.88 -41.41
N TYR A 699 32.37 -13.73 -42.44
CA TYR A 699 33.46 -14.68 -42.60
C TYR A 699 34.85 -14.04 -42.78
N ARG A 700 34.96 -12.80 -43.29
CA ARG A 700 36.26 -12.11 -43.56
C ARG A 700 36.32 -10.60 -43.29
N ALA A 701 35.22 -9.98 -42.89
CA ALA A 701 35.17 -8.55 -42.64
C ALA A 701 34.50 -8.26 -41.30
N PHE A 702 34.82 -7.10 -40.74
CA PHE A 702 34.23 -6.52 -39.54
C PHE A 702 33.58 -5.18 -39.87
N ALA A 703 32.64 -4.79 -39.02
CA ALA A 703 31.93 -3.53 -39.09
C ALA A 703 31.69 -3.01 -37.66
N ALA A 704 32.27 -1.87 -37.31
CA ALA A 704 32.16 -1.25 -35.99
C ALA A 704 31.10 -0.13 -36.02
N HIS A 705 30.04 -0.28 -35.23
CA HIS A 705 28.98 0.71 -35.09
C HIS A 705 29.33 1.69 -33.98
N ARG A 706 29.22 2.99 -34.27
CA ARG A 706 29.68 4.12 -33.43
C ARG A 706 28.49 4.86 -32.80
N LYS A 707 28.76 5.60 -31.70
CA LYS A 707 27.75 6.38 -30.93
C LYS A 707 26.96 7.39 -31.77
N ASP A 708 27.50 7.82 -32.92
CA ASP A 708 26.86 8.75 -33.86
C ASP A 708 26.00 8.07 -34.94
N GLY A 709 25.85 6.74 -34.89
CA GLY A 709 25.11 5.97 -35.89
C GLY A 709 25.89 5.67 -37.16
N SER A 710 27.19 6.00 -37.23
CA SER A 710 28.04 5.55 -38.34
C SER A 710 28.58 4.13 -38.12
N VAL A 711 28.88 3.43 -39.22
CA VAL A 711 29.52 2.10 -39.23
C VAL A 711 30.80 2.17 -40.05
N VAL A 712 31.92 1.74 -39.46
CA VAL A 712 33.25 1.69 -40.09
C VAL A 712 33.60 0.24 -40.42
N THR A 713 33.94 -0.05 -41.68
CA THR A 713 34.21 -1.43 -42.16
C THR A 713 35.70 -1.70 -42.42
N TRP A 714 36.16 -2.95 -42.21
CA TRP A 714 37.50 -3.39 -42.60
C TRP A 714 37.61 -4.93 -42.77
N GLY A 715 38.69 -5.38 -43.40
CA GLY A 715 38.95 -6.80 -43.72
C GLY A 715 39.03 -7.03 -45.23
N SER A 716 38.38 -8.08 -45.73
CA SER A 716 38.38 -8.39 -47.17
C SER A 716 37.32 -7.57 -47.93
N ASP A 717 37.75 -6.78 -48.91
CA ASP A 717 36.91 -5.95 -49.80
C ASP A 717 35.67 -6.71 -50.30
N SER A 718 35.87 -7.87 -50.93
CA SER A 718 34.79 -8.73 -51.46
C SER A 718 33.85 -9.32 -50.40
N TYR A 719 33.99 -8.98 -49.12
CA TYR A 719 33.10 -9.31 -48.00
C TYR A 719 32.54 -8.04 -47.34
N GLY A 720 32.62 -6.88 -48.01
CA GLY A 720 32.03 -5.61 -47.56
C GLY A 720 32.94 -4.79 -46.63
N ALA A 721 34.26 -4.87 -46.83
CA ALA A 721 35.22 -4.02 -46.12
C ALA A 721 35.43 -2.66 -46.80
N ASP A 722 35.11 -2.56 -48.09
CA ASP A 722 35.43 -1.46 -49.02
C ASP A 722 34.39 -0.32 -49.05
N GLU A 723 33.20 -0.53 -48.47
CA GLU A 723 32.14 0.49 -48.32
C GLU A 723 32.58 1.69 -47.45
N GLY A 724 33.51 1.47 -46.52
CA GLY A 724 34.17 2.52 -45.74
C GLY A 724 33.35 2.97 -44.53
N ILE A 725 32.58 4.05 -44.69
CA ILE A 725 31.75 4.64 -43.61
C ILE A 725 30.30 4.77 -44.06
N VAL A 726 29.43 3.91 -43.53
CA VAL A 726 27.97 3.97 -43.72
C VAL A 726 27.37 4.82 -42.62
N THR A 727 26.62 5.88 -42.96
CA THR A 727 25.99 6.77 -41.97
C THR A 727 24.55 6.38 -41.64
N ASP A 728 24.05 6.91 -40.52
CA ASP A 728 22.65 6.89 -40.10
C ASP A 728 22.09 5.47 -39.85
N VAL A 729 22.95 4.53 -39.47
CA VAL A 729 22.60 3.14 -39.16
C VAL A 729 21.92 3.02 -37.79
N LYS A 730 20.72 2.44 -37.80
CA LYS A 730 19.93 2.06 -36.62
C LYS A 730 20.29 0.66 -36.12
N SER A 731 20.50 -0.29 -37.02
CA SER A 731 20.95 -1.64 -36.71
C SER A 731 21.66 -2.32 -37.89
N LEU A 732 22.50 -3.29 -37.59
CA LEU A 732 23.38 -3.96 -38.55
C LEU A 732 23.33 -5.48 -38.39
N VAL A 733 23.12 -6.19 -39.49
CA VAL A 733 23.08 -7.65 -39.57
C VAL A 733 24.11 -8.11 -40.61
N ALA A 734 24.69 -9.29 -40.41
CA ALA A 734 25.56 -9.94 -41.36
C ALA A 734 25.01 -11.31 -41.71
N ASN A 735 25.23 -11.75 -42.95
CA ASN A 735 25.30 -13.17 -43.26
C ASN A 735 26.78 -13.56 -43.40
N LYS A 736 27.10 -14.76 -43.89
CA LYS A 736 28.49 -15.20 -44.04
C LYS A 736 29.33 -14.33 -45.00
N TYR A 737 28.74 -13.64 -45.97
CA TYR A 737 29.43 -13.02 -47.11
C TYR A 737 29.17 -11.51 -47.30
N ALA A 738 28.15 -10.96 -46.65
CA ALA A 738 27.66 -9.60 -46.86
C ALA A 738 27.09 -9.00 -45.56
N PHE A 739 26.92 -7.68 -45.57
CA PHE A 739 26.29 -6.90 -44.52
C PHE A 739 24.98 -6.28 -45.01
N ALA A 740 24.06 -6.05 -44.08
CA ALA A 740 22.79 -5.40 -44.29
C ALA A 740 22.45 -4.50 -43.09
N ALA A 741 22.26 -3.20 -43.35
CA ALA A 741 21.96 -2.19 -42.35
C ALA A 741 20.55 -1.64 -42.53
N ILE A 742 19.83 -1.46 -41.42
CA ILE A 742 18.61 -0.65 -41.34
C ILE A 742 19.03 0.75 -40.89
N LYS A 743 18.59 1.78 -41.60
CA LYS A 743 18.86 3.18 -41.26
C LYS A 743 17.80 3.81 -40.35
N ASN A 744 18.13 4.97 -39.79
CA ASN A 744 17.27 5.75 -38.91
C ASN A 744 16.00 6.28 -39.60
N ASP A 745 16.01 6.40 -40.94
CA ASP A 745 14.84 6.72 -41.77
C ASP A 745 14.00 5.49 -42.17
N GLY A 746 14.44 4.28 -41.78
CA GLY A 746 13.81 3.01 -42.11
C GLY A 746 14.38 2.33 -43.38
N THR A 747 15.18 3.03 -44.19
CA THR A 747 15.74 2.46 -45.43
C THR A 747 16.74 1.35 -45.15
N VAL A 748 16.89 0.42 -46.11
CA VAL A 748 17.86 -0.68 -46.05
C VAL A 748 19.02 -0.40 -46.99
N VAL A 749 20.25 -0.64 -46.53
CA VAL A 749 21.47 -0.61 -47.36
C VAL A 749 22.22 -1.93 -47.17
N THR A 750 22.70 -2.50 -48.27
CA THR A 750 23.40 -3.79 -48.31
C THR A 750 24.70 -3.67 -49.11
N TRP A 751 25.71 -4.45 -48.73
CA TRP A 751 27.00 -4.47 -49.42
C TRP A 751 27.79 -5.76 -49.10
N GLY A 752 28.72 -6.15 -49.99
CA GLY A 752 29.60 -7.30 -49.80
C GLY A 752 29.77 -8.20 -51.03
N TYR A 753 29.79 -9.52 -50.84
CA TYR A 753 30.10 -10.45 -51.92
C TYR A 753 28.97 -10.55 -52.97
N THR A 754 29.32 -10.35 -54.24
CA THR A 754 28.37 -10.33 -55.37
C THR A 754 27.48 -11.56 -55.47
N GLY A 755 26.16 -11.34 -55.43
CA GLY A 755 25.13 -12.37 -55.50
C GLY A 755 24.95 -13.15 -54.20
N ARG A 756 25.45 -12.64 -53.06
CA ARG A 756 25.35 -13.27 -51.73
C ARG A 756 24.66 -12.40 -50.68
N GLY A 757 23.97 -11.35 -51.12
CA GLY A 757 23.23 -10.42 -50.26
C GLY A 757 23.76 -8.98 -50.28
N ASP A 758 24.67 -8.68 -51.20
CA ASP A 758 25.24 -7.36 -51.47
C ASP A 758 24.24 -6.39 -52.12
N ASP A 759 23.39 -6.86 -53.03
CA ASP A 759 22.38 -6.06 -53.72
C ASP A 759 20.97 -6.42 -53.25
N SER A 760 20.25 -5.45 -52.67
CA SER A 760 18.83 -5.52 -52.33
C SER A 760 17.97 -4.52 -53.12
N SER A 761 18.49 -3.91 -54.19
CA SER A 761 17.80 -2.85 -54.95
C SER A 761 16.54 -3.32 -55.71
N ALA A 762 16.37 -4.64 -55.86
CA ALA A 762 15.17 -5.27 -56.40
C ALA A 762 14.13 -5.64 -55.32
N VAL A 763 14.41 -5.38 -54.04
CA VAL A 763 13.51 -5.69 -52.91
C VAL A 763 12.65 -4.49 -52.57
N ASP A 764 11.34 -4.69 -52.53
CA ASP A 764 10.40 -3.74 -51.94
C ASP A 764 10.32 -3.97 -50.42
N PHE A 765 10.67 -2.96 -49.63
CA PHE A 765 10.72 -3.02 -48.16
C PHE A 765 9.53 -2.33 -47.45
N ASP A 766 8.69 -1.59 -48.18
CA ASP A 766 7.60 -0.75 -47.62
C ASP A 766 6.33 -1.54 -47.23
#